data_AF-A0A1T5DBV3-F1
#
_entry.id   AF-A0A1T5DBV3-F1
#
_cell.length_a   1.000
_cell.length_b   1.000
_cell.length_c   1.000
_cell.angle_alpha   90.00
_cell.angle_beta   90.00
_cell.angle_gamma   90.00
#
_symmetry.space_group_name_H-M   'P 1'
#
loop_
_entity.id
_entity.type
_entity.pdbx_description
1 polymer ?
#
loop_
_entity_poly.entity_id
_entity_poly.type
_entity_poly.pdbx_seq_one_letter_code
_entity_poly.pdbx_strand_id
1 'polypeptide(L)'
;MKKQKDNVSPWSLHLTQQLLSQAASVVTEKQLSNRTVQVIRTDDALAVCVHQAKGTKLVFRAAYTPAADLTIAHSRSAGAELSYTLRSAIGRYRVVIWMDTIQQVPMLRYVTHFTPRDDFRIPFWPKDVLILNPDGGIGGVEANIHVEQLGLRSGMVYFSITEPAEGSALYLQNLTALNNYCADTGTSVAGTVDGKWPEFGFAPPATTDKPLCGGKEYTIGDAFVAFADRVPTDQFDKAKQFTDLLAGLYVQLPKPPTAYHDYVGIAAKALQELATHKGCWSHHQGHSYLNAYVCDYKTPPEIMVQLAVLLPLKEYEEWMGEDVPLIAEIEAGLPEFYDANVGTVRRWLPAADHQLDGSEEQKQVLVMDSWYLHHPLLNLSRMALHGDEVAKDLFLKSLDYAIQVAHHFDYKWPVFYKMDTLEVVKAETKPGAGGEKDVGGIYAHVMLQAWDLTGDDKYLREAKKAAKSLVSVGFDLFYQANNTAFAAGAMLRLWKATKDEVYLDLGYLLMANVFKNLALWDCRYGYGNHFPLFFAVFPLNDAPYMAVYEEVEVFAAVHEYLSQADDTPLSRSYALLLAEFIRYALHRMVHYYPTVLPREMLANDVKTGEIDPNLWVPLEDINPGWDKSGSVGQEVYGAAFPFAVIPRHYMKIAGGAYLLFVDYPIAERAAENRELRFKVLGDERLSCKLYILRSGTGESLDITVSAAQQGGIKPQTVGGDTVCYEVHGKQHVVISW
;
A
#
# COMPACT_ATOMS: atom_id res chain seq x y z
N MET A 1 -15.93 14.62 -16.80
CA MET A 1 -17.18 13.88 -17.09
C MET A 1 -18.29 14.86 -17.47
N LYS A 2 -19.17 14.54 -18.43
CA LYS A 2 -20.38 15.34 -18.77
C LYS A 2 -21.30 15.40 -17.54
N LYS A 3 -21.96 16.55 -17.30
CA LYS A 3 -23.01 16.75 -16.28
C LYS A 3 -23.99 15.57 -16.30
N GLN A 4 -23.83 14.64 -15.35
CA GLN A 4 -24.88 13.69 -15.03
C GLN A 4 -26.02 14.53 -14.45
N LYS A 5 -27.26 14.33 -14.94
CA LYS A 5 -28.43 14.89 -14.24
C LYS A 5 -28.35 14.38 -12.80
N ASP A 6 -28.47 15.28 -11.83
CA ASP A 6 -28.42 14.95 -10.40
C ASP A 6 -29.52 13.92 -10.08
N ASN A 7 -29.15 12.64 -10.06
CA ASN A 7 -30.04 11.55 -9.67
C ASN A 7 -30.10 11.54 -8.14
N VAL A 8 -30.90 12.44 -7.58
CA VAL A 8 -31.02 12.61 -6.14
C VAL A 8 -31.80 11.44 -5.54
N SER A 9 -31.30 10.86 -4.45
CA SER A 9 -32.00 9.80 -3.73
C SER A 9 -33.16 10.35 -2.88
N PRO A 10 -34.20 9.55 -2.58
CA PRO A 10 -35.29 9.99 -1.71
C PRO A 10 -34.78 10.35 -0.30
N TRP A 11 -33.72 9.71 0.18
CA TRP A 11 -33.10 10.00 1.48
C TRP A 11 -32.33 11.32 1.48
N SER A 12 -31.67 11.68 0.37
CA SER A 12 -31.05 13.00 0.23
C SER A 12 -32.10 14.10 0.21
N LEU A 13 -33.19 13.91 -0.55
CA LEU A 13 -34.29 14.87 -0.62
C LEU A 13 -34.95 15.08 0.74
N HIS A 14 -35.27 13.99 1.45
CA HIS A 14 -35.90 14.05 2.76
C HIS A 14 -35.03 14.78 3.78
N LEU A 15 -33.76 14.39 3.93
CA LEU A 15 -32.85 15.08 4.86
C LEU A 15 -32.70 16.56 4.51
N THR A 16 -32.53 16.89 3.23
CA THR A 16 -32.38 18.29 2.78
C THR A 16 -33.63 19.11 3.10
N GLN A 17 -34.82 18.59 2.83
CA GLN A 17 -36.08 19.26 3.17
C GLN A 17 -36.19 19.51 4.68
N GLN A 18 -35.76 18.56 5.50
CA GLN A 18 -35.80 18.73 6.95
C GLN A 18 -34.82 19.78 7.45
N LEU A 19 -33.61 19.80 6.92
CA LEU A 19 -32.60 20.82 7.24
C LEU A 19 -33.05 22.24 6.87
N LEU A 20 -33.89 22.39 5.83
CA LEU A 20 -34.49 23.67 5.43
C LEU A 20 -35.74 24.04 6.22
N SER A 21 -36.42 23.06 6.79
CA SER A 21 -37.67 23.26 7.54
C SER A 21 -37.42 23.65 9.01
N GLN A 22 -38.45 24.16 9.68
CA GLN A 22 -38.44 24.35 11.14
C GLN A 22 -38.39 23.04 11.94
N ALA A 23 -38.49 21.87 11.28
CA ALA A 23 -38.44 20.57 11.95
C ALA A 23 -37.02 20.15 12.36
N ALA A 24 -35.98 20.76 11.78
CA ALA A 24 -34.59 20.60 12.20
C ALA A 24 -34.34 21.36 13.50
N SER A 25 -33.70 20.70 14.47
CA SER A 25 -33.26 21.33 15.72
C SER A 25 -31.74 21.33 15.77
N VAL A 26 -31.14 22.52 15.80
CA VAL A 26 -29.71 22.68 16.07
C VAL A 26 -29.48 22.34 17.54
N VAL A 27 -28.81 21.23 17.79
CA VAL A 27 -28.56 20.71 19.14
C VAL A 27 -27.30 21.34 19.71
N THR A 28 -26.29 21.54 18.87
CA THR A 28 -25.00 22.09 19.28
C THR A 28 -24.35 22.81 18.11
N GLU A 29 -23.65 23.90 18.41
CA GLU A 29 -22.82 24.62 17.45
C GLU A 29 -21.41 24.79 18.03
N LYS A 30 -20.39 24.58 17.20
CA LYS A 30 -18.97 24.72 17.54
C LYS A 30 -18.22 25.37 16.38
N GLN A 31 -17.07 25.97 16.70
CA GLN A 31 -16.13 26.47 15.71
C GLN A 31 -15.03 25.44 15.47
N LEU A 32 -14.67 25.23 14.21
CA LEU A 32 -13.58 24.38 13.76
C LEU A 32 -12.71 25.19 12.79
N SER A 33 -11.64 25.80 13.30
CA SER A 33 -10.85 26.80 12.57
C SER A 33 -11.74 27.94 12.03
N ASN A 34 -11.84 28.11 10.71
CA ASN A 34 -12.69 29.11 10.03
C ASN A 34 -14.09 28.59 9.67
N ARG A 35 -14.48 27.40 10.14
CA ARG A 35 -15.76 26.75 9.82
C ARG A 35 -16.67 26.72 11.03
N THR A 36 -17.95 26.93 10.80
CA THR A 36 -18.99 26.66 11.80
C THR A 36 -19.51 25.25 11.62
N VAL A 37 -19.53 24.47 12.69
CA VAL A 37 -20.03 23.10 12.71
C VAL A 37 -21.29 23.04 13.56
N GLN A 38 -22.40 22.62 12.96
CA GLN A 38 -23.68 22.43 13.63
C GLN A 38 -24.03 20.95 13.70
N VAL A 39 -24.37 20.47 14.89
CA VAL A 39 -25.01 19.17 15.07
C VAL A 39 -26.51 19.38 15.07
N ILE A 40 -27.19 18.82 14.08
CA ILE A 40 -28.60 19.03 13.81
C ILE A 40 -29.32 17.69 13.94
N ARG A 41 -30.37 17.65 14.75
CA ARG A 41 -31.25 16.49 14.84
C ARG A 41 -32.48 16.74 13.97
N THR A 42 -32.77 15.78 13.10
CA THR A 42 -34.00 15.66 12.32
C THR A 42 -34.83 14.48 12.84
N ASP A 43 -35.93 14.10 12.20
CA ASP A 43 -36.72 12.96 12.66
C ASP A 43 -36.07 11.61 12.31
N ASP A 44 -35.24 11.56 11.28
CA ASP A 44 -34.60 10.35 10.78
C ASP A 44 -33.08 10.34 10.98
N ALA A 45 -32.46 11.49 11.28
CA ALA A 45 -31.01 11.60 11.34
C ALA A 45 -30.47 12.49 12.48
N LEU A 46 -29.24 12.19 12.89
CA LEU A 46 -28.36 13.16 13.53
C LEU A 46 -27.30 13.55 12.51
N ALA A 47 -27.35 14.79 12.03
CA ALA A 47 -26.48 15.32 11.00
C ALA A 47 -25.43 16.28 11.57
N VAL A 48 -24.22 16.25 11.03
CA VAL A 48 -23.16 17.22 11.28
C VAL A 48 -23.02 18.09 10.05
N CYS A 49 -23.38 19.36 10.15
CA CYS A 49 -23.35 20.33 9.07
C CYS A 49 -22.14 21.25 9.24
N VAL A 50 -21.20 21.18 8.32
CA VAL A 50 -19.99 22.02 8.29
C VAL A 50 -20.21 23.12 7.24
N HIS A 51 -20.30 24.36 7.71
CA HIS A 51 -20.46 25.54 6.86
C HIS A 51 -19.11 25.98 6.32
N GLN A 52 -18.99 26.03 5.00
CA GLN A 52 -17.80 26.53 4.29
C GLN A 52 -17.84 28.04 4.12
N ALA A 53 -16.68 28.63 3.80
CA ALA A 53 -16.50 30.08 3.79
C ALA A 53 -17.36 30.84 2.76
N LYS A 54 -17.76 30.23 1.64
CA LYS A 54 -18.58 30.86 0.59
C LYS A 54 -20.04 30.36 0.60
N GLY A 55 -20.45 29.66 1.67
CA GLY A 55 -21.83 29.31 1.95
C GLY A 55 -22.22 27.85 1.68
N THR A 56 -21.42 27.05 0.96
CA THR A 56 -21.75 25.61 0.79
C THR A 56 -21.72 24.91 2.13
N LYS A 57 -22.52 23.86 2.27
CA LYS A 57 -22.61 23.06 3.49
C LYS A 57 -22.23 21.63 3.19
N LEU A 58 -21.22 21.11 3.89
CA LEU A 58 -20.94 19.68 3.91
C LEU A 58 -21.74 19.05 5.04
N VAL A 59 -22.60 18.09 4.71
CA VAL A 59 -23.49 17.43 5.67
C VAL A 59 -23.08 15.97 5.81
N PHE A 60 -22.80 15.57 7.04
CA PHE A 60 -22.47 14.19 7.42
C PHE A 60 -23.61 13.58 8.23
N ARG A 61 -24.21 12.48 7.78
CA ARG A 61 -25.21 11.73 8.54
C ARG A 61 -24.49 10.86 9.57
N ALA A 62 -24.31 11.38 10.79
CA ALA A 62 -23.68 10.62 11.86
C ALA A 62 -24.56 9.46 12.34
N ALA A 63 -25.88 9.62 12.39
CA ALA A 63 -26.82 8.52 12.63
C ALA A 63 -28.04 8.63 11.71
N TYR A 64 -28.64 7.49 11.39
CA TYR A 64 -29.84 7.38 10.55
C TYR A 64 -30.80 6.30 11.09
N THR A 65 -32.11 6.54 10.99
CA THR A 65 -33.16 5.56 11.23
C THR A 65 -34.24 5.66 10.14
N PRO A 66 -34.67 4.55 9.54
CA PRO A 66 -35.78 4.55 8.57
C PRO A 66 -37.15 4.79 9.23
N ALA A 67 -37.24 4.78 10.56
CA ALA A 67 -38.50 4.91 11.30
C ALA A 67 -38.95 6.37 11.50
N ALA A 68 -38.11 7.36 11.16
CA ALA A 68 -38.41 8.79 11.31
C ALA A 68 -38.90 9.18 12.74
N ASP A 69 -38.33 8.56 13.78
CA ASP A 69 -38.70 8.77 15.18
C ASP A 69 -37.48 9.00 16.10
N LEU A 70 -36.38 9.49 15.54
CA LEU A 70 -35.11 9.69 16.23
C LEU A 70 -35.22 10.82 17.26
N THR A 71 -34.96 10.48 18.51
CA THR A 71 -35.04 11.40 19.66
C THR A 71 -33.75 11.38 20.47
N ILE A 72 -33.35 12.54 21.01
CA ILE A 72 -32.16 12.64 21.88
C ILE A 72 -32.59 12.34 23.31
N ALA A 73 -32.06 11.27 23.89
CA ALA A 73 -32.27 10.92 25.29
C ALA A 73 -31.25 11.59 26.21
N HIS A 74 -30.00 11.75 25.76
CA HIS A 74 -28.95 12.42 26.51
C HIS A 74 -27.96 13.10 25.57
N SER A 75 -27.41 14.23 26.00
CA SER A 75 -26.33 14.94 25.30
C SER A 75 -25.30 15.45 26.31
N ARG A 76 -24.03 15.33 25.97
CA ARG A 76 -22.91 15.85 26.77
C ARG A 76 -21.92 16.57 25.85
N SER A 77 -21.40 17.71 26.32
CA SER A 77 -20.29 18.41 25.68
C SER A 77 -19.13 18.50 26.68
N ALA A 78 -17.94 18.07 26.26
CA ALA A 78 -16.71 18.12 27.05
C ALA A 78 -15.55 18.55 26.14
N GLY A 79 -15.21 19.84 26.17
CA GLY A 79 -14.16 20.40 25.31
C GLY A 79 -14.48 20.22 23.81
N ALA A 80 -13.61 19.48 23.12
CA ALA A 80 -13.69 19.11 21.70
C ALA A 80 -14.62 17.91 21.42
N GLU A 81 -15.06 17.20 22.46
CA GLU A 81 -15.90 16.00 22.35
C GLU A 81 -17.38 16.33 22.61
N LEU A 82 -18.25 15.82 21.74
CA LEU A 82 -19.70 15.82 21.88
C LEU A 82 -20.21 14.38 21.90
N SER A 83 -21.09 14.05 22.83
CA SER A 83 -21.67 12.72 22.96
C SER A 83 -23.19 12.80 22.99
N TYR A 84 -23.86 11.95 22.20
CA TYR A 84 -25.32 11.87 22.10
C TYR A 84 -25.79 10.43 22.25
N THR A 85 -26.79 10.22 23.10
CA THR A 85 -27.55 8.97 23.15
C THR A 85 -28.90 9.20 22.51
N LEU A 86 -29.19 8.48 21.43
CA LEU A 86 -30.43 8.61 20.65
C LEU A 86 -31.31 7.37 20.81
N ARG A 87 -32.62 7.53 20.65
CA ARG A 87 -33.61 6.44 20.66
C ARG A 87 -34.47 6.49 19.40
N SER A 88 -34.85 5.31 18.92
CA SER A 88 -35.77 5.09 17.82
C SER A 88 -36.58 3.80 18.06
N ALA A 89 -37.56 3.52 17.21
CA ALA A 89 -38.33 2.28 17.23
C ALA A 89 -37.43 1.05 17.03
N ILE A 90 -36.36 1.17 16.24
CA ILE A 90 -35.49 0.05 15.87
C ILE A 90 -34.36 -0.20 16.88
N GLY A 91 -34.06 0.75 17.76
CA GLY A 91 -33.00 0.60 18.74
C GLY A 91 -32.46 1.91 19.30
N ARG A 92 -31.30 1.80 19.93
CA ARG A 92 -30.58 2.92 20.57
C ARG A 92 -29.29 3.20 19.82
N TYR A 93 -28.95 4.48 19.68
CA TYR A 93 -27.67 4.91 19.14
C TYR A 93 -26.84 5.61 20.20
N ARG A 94 -25.52 5.48 20.08
CA ARG A 94 -24.53 6.30 20.78
C ARG A 94 -23.60 6.91 19.76
N VAL A 95 -23.69 8.22 19.59
CA VAL A 95 -22.87 9.00 18.65
C VAL A 95 -21.87 9.83 19.45
N VAL A 96 -20.60 9.74 19.09
CA VAL A 96 -19.55 10.60 19.66
C VAL A 96 -18.87 11.34 18.52
N ILE A 97 -18.71 12.66 18.68
CA ILE A 97 -18.16 13.56 17.67
C ILE A 97 -16.97 14.31 18.29
N TRP A 98 -15.83 14.30 17.62
CA TRP A 98 -14.65 15.08 17.97
C TRP A 98 -14.38 16.12 16.89
N MET A 99 -14.06 17.33 17.32
CA MET A 99 -13.67 18.44 16.45
C MET A 99 -12.35 19.00 16.94
N ASP A 100 -11.30 18.87 16.15
CA ASP A 100 -9.96 19.30 16.53
C ASP A 100 -9.20 19.89 15.34
N THR A 101 -8.15 20.67 15.61
CA THR A 101 -7.25 21.19 14.59
C THR A 101 -5.85 20.65 14.86
N ILE A 102 -5.43 19.72 14.03
CA ILE A 102 -4.18 18.98 14.22
C ILE A 102 -3.21 19.44 13.14
N GLN A 103 -2.11 20.08 13.56
CA GLN A 103 -1.12 20.65 12.64
C GLN A 103 -1.73 21.58 11.59
N GLN A 104 -2.64 22.46 12.02
CA GLN A 104 -3.36 23.40 11.14
C GLN A 104 -4.32 22.73 10.14
N VAL A 105 -4.49 21.40 10.19
CA VAL A 105 -5.52 20.68 9.45
C VAL A 105 -6.76 20.57 10.33
N PRO A 106 -7.88 21.21 9.96
CA PRO A 106 -9.13 21.06 10.68
C PRO A 106 -9.66 19.64 10.46
N MET A 107 -10.05 18.98 11.54
CA MET A 107 -10.49 17.58 11.52
C MET A 107 -11.82 17.40 12.25
N LEU A 108 -12.66 16.54 11.69
CA LEU A 108 -13.89 16.04 12.27
C LEU A 108 -13.79 14.53 12.37
N ARG A 109 -14.13 13.95 13.53
CA ARG A 109 -14.36 12.52 13.67
C ARG A 109 -15.75 12.28 14.22
N TYR A 110 -16.47 11.29 13.73
CA TYR A 110 -17.68 10.82 14.38
C TYR A 110 -17.77 9.29 14.39
N VAL A 111 -18.15 8.74 15.53
CA VAL A 111 -18.35 7.30 15.73
C VAL A 111 -19.79 7.06 16.13
N THR A 112 -20.43 6.07 15.50
CA THR A 112 -21.82 5.70 15.78
C THR A 112 -21.90 4.24 16.15
N HIS A 113 -22.40 4.00 17.35
CA HIS A 113 -22.76 2.68 17.83
C HIS A 113 -24.28 2.52 17.77
N PHE A 114 -24.75 1.35 17.34
CA PHE A 114 -26.15 1.00 17.28
C PHE A 114 -26.40 -0.30 18.05
N THR A 115 -27.36 -0.26 18.96
CA THR A 115 -27.90 -1.45 19.64
C THR A 115 -29.32 -1.67 19.11
N PRO A 116 -29.55 -2.64 18.21
CA PRO A 116 -30.88 -2.95 17.74
C PRO A 116 -31.70 -3.53 18.89
N ARG A 117 -33.00 -3.26 18.90
CA ARG A 117 -33.91 -3.77 19.95
C ARG A 117 -34.12 -5.28 19.81
N ASP A 118 -34.37 -5.70 18.58
CA ASP A 118 -34.64 -7.06 18.15
C ASP A 118 -33.65 -7.44 17.04
N ASP A 119 -33.66 -8.69 16.59
CA ASP A 119 -32.87 -9.07 15.42
C ASP A 119 -33.27 -8.20 14.21
N PHE A 120 -32.30 -7.49 13.65
CA PHE A 120 -32.55 -6.37 12.73
C PHE A 120 -31.78 -6.53 11.43
N ARG A 121 -32.47 -6.38 10.29
CA ARG A 121 -31.84 -6.37 8.97
C ARG A 121 -31.76 -4.95 8.43
N ILE A 122 -30.62 -4.61 7.84
CA ILE A 122 -30.39 -3.40 7.06
C ILE A 122 -30.42 -3.80 5.59
N PRO A 123 -31.56 -3.70 4.89
CA PRO A 123 -31.60 -4.00 3.46
C PRO A 123 -30.88 -2.92 2.64
N PHE A 124 -30.93 -1.67 3.12
CA PHE A 124 -30.29 -0.52 2.51
C PHE A 124 -30.31 0.64 3.50
N TRP A 125 -29.19 1.36 3.64
CA TRP A 125 -29.11 2.68 4.27
C TRP A 125 -28.44 3.68 3.31
N PRO A 126 -28.81 4.98 3.38
CA PRO A 126 -28.23 5.99 2.51
C PRO A 126 -26.76 6.22 2.81
N LYS A 127 -26.03 6.79 1.84
CA LYS A 127 -24.67 7.26 2.08
C LYS A 127 -24.67 8.41 3.09
N ASP A 128 -23.54 8.63 3.74
CA ASP A 128 -23.46 9.56 4.85
C ASP A 128 -23.00 10.97 4.48
N VAL A 129 -22.58 11.27 3.24
CA VAL A 129 -22.14 12.61 2.83
C VAL A 129 -23.07 13.24 1.79
N LEU A 130 -23.45 14.50 2.05
CA LEU A 130 -24.12 15.39 1.10
C LEU A 130 -23.37 16.72 1.00
N ILE A 131 -23.44 17.36 -0.16
CA ILE A 131 -23.02 18.74 -0.34
C ILE A 131 -24.23 19.57 -0.76
N LEU A 132 -24.53 20.60 0.05
CA LEU A 132 -25.66 21.50 -0.17
C LEU A 132 -25.15 22.87 -0.59
N ASN A 133 -25.87 23.52 -1.50
CA ASN A 133 -25.60 24.88 -1.93
C ASN A 133 -25.83 25.91 -0.79
N PRO A 134 -25.49 27.20 -0.98
CA PRO A 134 -25.69 28.23 0.04
C PRO A 134 -27.13 28.35 0.56
N ASP A 135 -28.11 28.15 -0.32
CA ASP A 135 -29.53 28.15 0.04
C ASP A 135 -29.96 26.88 0.81
N GLY A 136 -29.07 25.91 0.95
CA GLY A 136 -29.27 24.62 1.62
C GLY A 136 -29.97 23.56 0.75
N GLY A 137 -30.12 23.78 -0.55
CA GLY A 137 -30.66 22.81 -1.51
C GLY A 137 -29.58 21.93 -2.14
N ILE A 138 -30.02 20.93 -2.91
CA ILE A 138 -29.15 20.08 -3.74
C ILE A 138 -28.95 20.73 -5.11
N GLY A 139 -27.74 20.60 -5.67
CA GLY A 139 -27.38 21.16 -6.98
C GLY A 139 -26.85 22.58 -6.90
N GLY A 140 -26.25 23.07 -7.99
CA GLY A 140 -25.56 24.37 -8.01
C GLY A 140 -24.20 24.36 -7.32
N VAL A 141 -23.68 23.18 -6.99
CA VAL A 141 -22.32 22.94 -6.51
C VAL A 141 -21.65 21.95 -7.45
N GLU A 142 -20.44 22.25 -7.90
CA GLU A 142 -19.61 21.31 -8.66
C GLU A 142 -18.45 20.83 -7.79
N ALA A 143 -18.28 19.50 -7.72
CA ALA A 143 -17.16 18.87 -7.03
C ALA A 143 -16.52 17.79 -7.92
N ASN A 144 -15.21 17.62 -7.75
CA ASN A 144 -14.45 16.56 -8.40
C ASN A 144 -14.01 15.53 -7.37
N ILE A 145 -14.34 14.26 -7.61
CA ILE A 145 -13.78 13.11 -6.89
C ILE A 145 -12.43 12.76 -7.51
N HIS A 146 -11.38 12.72 -6.68
CA HIS A 146 -10.01 12.41 -7.11
C HIS A 146 -9.59 11.00 -6.71
N VAL A 147 -10.06 10.51 -5.55
CA VAL A 147 -9.82 9.17 -5.03
C VAL A 147 -11.11 8.66 -4.41
N GLU A 148 -11.44 7.39 -4.64
CA GLU A 148 -12.51 6.66 -3.96
C GLU A 148 -12.05 5.22 -3.63
N GLN A 149 -12.78 4.54 -2.75
CA GLN A 149 -12.48 3.15 -2.41
C GLN A 149 -12.72 2.24 -3.61
N LEU A 150 -11.77 1.34 -3.86
CA LEU A 150 -11.94 0.19 -4.75
C LEU A 150 -11.82 -1.08 -3.92
N GLY A 151 -12.76 -2.02 -4.04
CA GLY A 151 -12.73 -3.29 -3.30
C GLY A 151 -12.43 -3.11 -1.81
N LEU A 152 -11.43 -3.83 -1.31
CA LEU A 152 -10.99 -3.83 0.10
C LEU A 152 -9.92 -2.77 0.43
N ARG A 153 -9.60 -1.84 -0.47
CA ARG A 153 -8.74 -0.70 -0.12
C ARG A 153 -9.40 0.15 0.97
N SER A 154 -8.64 1.11 1.48
CA SER A 154 -9.10 2.09 2.48
C SER A 154 -10.43 2.72 2.06
N GLY A 155 -11.40 2.73 2.97
CA GLY A 155 -12.71 3.34 2.75
C GLY A 155 -12.61 4.87 2.74
N MET A 156 -12.09 5.46 1.66
CA MET A 156 -11.84 6.91 1.60
C MET A 156 -12.46 7.56 0.36
N VAL A 157 -12.73 8.86 0.46
CA VAL A 157 -13.07 9.75 -0.66
C VAL A 157 -12.26 11.03 -0.52
N TYR A 158 -11.42 11.33 -1.51
CA TYR A 158 -10.74 12.62 -1.65
C TYR A 158 -11.43 13.44 -2.74
N PHE A 159 -11.92 14.62 -2.39
CA PHE A 159 -12.66 15.47 -3.34
C PHE A 159 -12.39 16.96 -3.14
N SER A 160 -12.64 17.74 -4.19
CA SER A 160 -12.58 19.21 -4.14
C SER A 160 -13.88 19.83 -4.60
N ILE A 161 -14.34 20.85 -3.89
CA ILE A 161 -15.49 21.69 -4.27
C ILE A 161 -14.96 22.79 -5.19
N THR A 162 -15.18 22.64 -6.49
CA THR A 162 -14.64 23.53 -7.53
C THR A 162 -15.53 24.74 -7.81
N GLU A 163 -16.85 24.59 -7.64
CA GLU A 163 -17.80 25.69 -7.77
C GLU A 163 -18.84 25.64 -6.64
N PRO A 164 -18.89 26.63 -5.74
CA PRO A 164 -17.90 27.68 -5.55
C PRO A 164 -16.56 27.09 -5.07
N ALA A 165 -15.43 27.61 -5.53
CA ALA A 165 -14.11 27.12 -5.15
C ALA A 165 -13.84 27.30 -3.64
N GLU A 166 -14.12 26.27 -2.84
CA GLU A 166 -14.18 26.32 -1.38
C GLU A 166 -13.22 25.36 -0.67
N GLY A 167 -12.45 24.60 -1.45
CA GLY A 167 -11.40 23.74 -0.92
C GLY A 167 -11.61 22.28 -1.22
N SER A 168 -10.98 21.44 -0.41
CA SER A 168 -11.03 19.98 -0.52
C SER A 168 -11.28 19.33 0.84
N ALA A 169 -11.67 18.07 0.80
CA ALA A 169 -11.71 17.23 1.98
C ALA A 169 -11.27 15.80 1.66
N LEU A 170 -10.65 15.15 2.63
CA LEU A 170 -10.41 13.71 2.64
C LEU A 170 -11.31 13.10 3.71
N TYR A 171 -12.34 12.37 3.26
CA TYR A 171 -13.19 11.52 4.09
C TYR A 171 -12.57 10.13 4.18
N LEU A 172 -12.50 9.55 5.38
CA LEU A 172 -12.02 8.19 5.60
C LEU A 172 -12.86 7.50 6.68
N GLN A 173 -13.47 6.37 6.32
CA GLN A 173 -14.19 5.48 7.22
C GLN A 173 -13.22 4.42 7.77
N ASN A 174 -13.07 4.34 9.09
CA ASN A 174 -12.32 3.29 9.75
C ASN A 174 -13.10 1.97 9.66
N LEU A 175 -12.79 1.18 8.63
CA LEU A 175 -13.46 -0.09 8.36
C LEU A 175 -13.17 -1.15 9.43
N THR A 176 -12.05 -1.05 10.15
CA THR A 176 -11.70 -1.94 11.28
C THR A 176 -12.80 -1.96 12.35
N ALA A 177 -13.49 -0.83 12.54
CA ALA A 177 -14.54 -0.71 13.54
C ALA A 177 -15.77 -1.58 13.22
N LEU A 178 -15.95 -1.99 11.95
CA LEU A 178 -17.10 -2.76 11.48
C LEU A 178 -16.89 -4.29 11.54
N ASN A 179 -15.75 -4.77 12.04
CA ASN A 179 -15.48 -6.22 12.06
C ASN A 179 -16.57 -7.04 12.76
N ASN A 180 -17.09 -6.58 13.90
CA ASN A 180 -18.18 -7.28 14.61
C ASN A 180 -19.50 -7.28 13.80
N TYR A 181 -19.76 -6.21 13.03
CA TYR A 181 -20.91 -6.14 12.14
C TYR A 181 -20.78 -7.18 11.04
N CYS A 182 -19.64 -7.21 10.34
CA CYS A 182 -19.41 -8.11 9.22
C CYS A 182 -19.36 -9.57 9.66
N ALA A 183 -18.71 -9.88 10.79
CA ALA A 183 -18.62 -11.23 11.33
C ALA A 183 -20.01 -11.85 11.60
N ASP A 184 -20.91 -11.11 12.24
CA ASP A 184 -22.24 -11.62 12.58
C ASP A 184 -23.16 -11.69 11.36
N THR A 185 -23.08 -10.68 10.47
CA THR A 185 -23.98 -10.56 9.31
C THR A 185 -23.52 -11.36 8.10
N GLY A 186 -22.26 -11.84 8.09
CA GLY A 186 -21.65 -12.49 6.93
C GLY A 186 -21.37 -11.54 5.76
N THR A 187 -21.22 -10.24 6.03
CA THR A 187 -21.06 -9.20 5.00
C THR A 187 -19.59 -8.80 4.80
N SER A 188 -19.32 -7.96 3.81
CA SER A 188 -17.99 -7.39 3.53
C SER A 188 -18.07 -5.87 3.40
N VAL A 189 -17.03 -5.19 3.85
CA VAL A 189 -16.88 -3.72 3.71
C VAL A 189 -16.33 -3.28 2.35
N ALA A 190 -16.07 -4.23 1.44
CA ALA A 190 -15.55 -3.92 0.11
C ALA A 190 -16.48 -2.98 -0.67
N GLY A 191 -15.95 -1.85 -1.15
CA GLY A 191 -16.70 -0.86 -1.93
C GLY A 191 -17.88 -0.20 -1.20
N THR A 192 -17.86 -0.17 0.13
CA THR A 192 -18.93 0.46 0.93
C THR A 192 -18.82 1.98 0.99
N VAL A 193 -17.64 2.52 0.68
CA VAL A 193 -17.37 3.94 0.50
C VAL A 193 -17.27 4.24 -0.99
N ASP A 194 -18.06 5.16 -1.54
CA ASP A 194 -17.93 5.57 -2.95
C ASP A 194 -18.09 7.07 -3.12
N GLY A 195 -17.70 7.60 -4.28
CA GLY A 195 -17.77 9.01 -4.65
C GLY A 195 -19.00 9.39 -5.50
N LYS A 196 -20.09 8.62 -5.49
CA LYS A 196 -21.22 8.86 -6.41
C LYS A 196 -22.00 10.13 -6.06
N TRP A 197 -21.92 11.13 -6.92
CA TRP A 197 -22.62 12.40 -6.74
C TRP A 197 -24.16 12.27 -6.93
N PRO A 198 -25.02 12.98 -6.17
CA PRO A 198 -24.74 13.97 -5.12
C PRO A 198 -24.74 13.41 -3.68
N GLU A 199 -24.89 12.11 -3.50
CA GLU A 199 -24.93 11.43 -2.19
C GLU A 199 -23.88 10.31 -2.18
N PHE A 200 -22.78 10.55 -1.47
CA PHE A 200 -21.57 9.72 -1.50
C PHE A 200 -21.04 9.47 -0.08
N GLY A 201 -19.93 8.78 0.05
CA GLY A 201 -19.35 8.37 1.32
C GLY A 201 -19.72 6.94 1.67
N PHE A 202 -19.88 6.67 2.96
CA PHE A 202 -20.09 5.34 3.51
C PHE A 202 -21.57 4.99 3.67
N ALA A 203 -21.92 3.74 3.40
CA ALA A 203 -23.11 3.09 3.94
C ALA A 203 -22.75 1.68 4.44
N PRO A 204 -23.33 1.20 5.55
CA PRO A 204 -23.04 -0.14 6.01
C PRO A 204 -23.49 -1.19 4.99
N PRO A 205 -22.75 -2.33 4.89
CA PRO A 205 -23.11 -3.40 3.98
C PRO A 205 -24.54 -3.89 4.23
N ALA A 206 -25.31 -4.13 3.18
CA ALA A 206 -26.66 -4.68 3.34
C ALA A 206 -26.62 -6.07 3.99
N THR A 207 -27.48 -6.32 4.98
CA THR A 207 -27.57 -7.60 5.69
C THR A 207 -28.64 -8.48 5.04
N THR A 208 -28.30 -9.13 3.92
CA THR A 208 -29.24 -9.94 3.13
C THR A 208 -29.50 -11.31 3.73
N ASP A 209 -28.50 -11.93 4.37
CA ASP A 209 -28.59 -13.32 4.81
C ASP A 209 -28.77 -13.46 6.32
N LYS A 210 -27.89 -12.83 7.12
CA LYS A 210 -27.93 -12.88 8.58
C LYS A 210 -28.25 -11.50 9.17
N PRO A 211 -29.16 -11.38 10.14
CA PRO A 211 -29.48 -10.11 10.79
C PRO A 211 -28.39 -9.69 11.78
N LEU A 212 -28.41 -8.43 12.18
CA LEU A 212 -27.79 -8.00 13.43
C LEU A 212 -28.54 -8.60 14.61
N CYS A 213 -27.83 -9.12 15.61
CA CYS A 213 -28.44 -9.64 16.83
C CYS A 213 -29.04 -8.53 17.72
N GLY A 214 -30.29 -8.70 18.14
CA GLY A 214 -30.96 -7.84 19.12
C GLY A 214 -30.16 -7.72 20.43
N GLY A 215 -30.08 -6.49 20.96
CA GLY A 215 -29.40 -6.20 22.22
C GLY A 215 -27.87 -6.14 22.16
N LYS A 216 -27.23 -6.57 21.06
CA LYS A 216 -25.77 -6.46 20.86
C LYS A 216 -25.42 -5.08 20.29
N GLU A 217 -24.43 -4.39 20.86
CA GLU A 217 -23.96 -3.12 20.32
C GLU A 217 -22.97 -3.36 19.15
N TYR A 218 -23.20 -2.68 18.03
CA TYR A 218 -22.32 -2.68 16.86
C TYR A 218 -21.85 -1.25 16.57
N THR A 219 -20.58 -1.09 16.17
CA THR A 219 -20.18 0.14 15.48
C THR A 219 -20.66 0.06 14.03
N ILE A 220 -21.42 1.06 13.62
CA ILE A 220 -22.01 1.17 12.28
C ILE A 220 -21.45 2.37 11.49
N GLY A 221 -20.49 3.09 12.06
CA GLY A 221 -19.77 4.21 11.45
C GLY A 221 -18.66 4.72 12.38
N ASP A 222 -17.53 5.12 11.82
CA ASP A 222 -16.34 5.68 12.48
C ASP A 222 -15.56 6.46 11.41
N ALA A 223 -16.04 7.65 11.10
CA ALA A 223 -15.54 8.46 10.02
C ALA A 223 -14.61 9.54 10.54
N PHE A 224 -13.56 9.81 9.77
CA PHE A 224 -12.60 10.89 9.95
C PHE A 224 -12.65 11.76 8.70
N VAL A 225 -12.63 13.07 8.88
CA VAL A 225 -12.66 14.04 7.79
C VAL A 225 -11.59 15.09 8.06
N ALA A 226 -10.65 15.24 7.12
CA ALA A 226 -9.67 16.32 7.12
C ALA A 226 -10.01 17.33 6.03
N PHE A 227 -9.95 18.62 6.36
CA PHE A 227 -10.30 19.70 5.44
C PHE A 227 -9.07 20.48 4.96
N ALA A 228 -9.11 20.94 3.71
CA ALA A 228 -8.18 21.90 3.14
C ALA A 228 -8.94 23.11 2.58
N ASP A 229 -8.44 24.31 2.84
CA ASP A 229 -9.12 25.58 2.49
C ASP A 229 -8.94 25.99 1.01
N ARG A 230 -8.25 25.18 0.22
CA ARG A 230 -7.91 25.49 -1.18
C ARG A 230 -8.15 24.31 -2.10
N VAL A 231 -8.70 24.61 -3.27
CA VAL A 231 -8.80 23.66 -4.38
C VAL A 231 -7.40 23.50 -4.99
N PRO A 232 -6.90 22.28 -5.18
CA PRO A 232 -5.59 22.06 -5.78
C PRO A 232 -5.59 22.46 -7.26
N THR A 233 -4.49 23.07 -7.73
CA THR A 233 -4.43 23.69 -9.07
C THR A 233 -4.09 22.73 -10.19
N ASP A 234 -3.37 21.65 -9.88
CA ASP A 234 -2.94 20.63 -10.84
C ASP A 234 -2.84 19.25 -10.17
N GLN A 235 -2.35 18.24 -10.88
CA GLN A 235 -2.19 16.88 -10.37
C GLN A 235 -1.11 16.72 -9.29
N PHE A 236 -0.05 17.52 -9.33
CA PHE A 236 1.04 17.44 -8.36
C PHE A 236 0.60 18.05 -7.04
N ASP A 237 -0.09 19.17 -7.13
CA ASP A 237 -0.72 19.82 -6.00
C ASP A 237 -1.84 18.95 -5.39
N LYS A 238 -2.63 18.26 -6.24
CA LYS A 238 -3.59 17.25 -5.81
C LYS A 238 -2.92 16.11 -5.02
N ALA A 239 -1.81 15.58 -5.51
CA ALA A 239 -1.06 14.51 -4.85
C ALA A 239 -0.50 14.93 -3.49
N LYS A 240 0.17 16.09 -3.44
CA LYS A 240 0.72 16.65 -2.18
C LYS A 240 -0.39 16.88 -1.15
N GLN A 241 -1.47 17.55 -1.54
CA GLN A 241 -2.60 17.81 -0.64
C GLN A 241 -3.26 16.51 -0.17
N PHE A 242 -3.44 15.51 -1.05
CA PHE A 242 -3.95 14.19 -0.66
C PHE A 242 -3.08 13.53 0.40
N THR A 243 -1.76 13.47 0.19
CA THR A 243 -0.83 12.83 1.12
C THR A 243 -0.73 13.57 2.44
N ASP A 244 -0.78 14.90 2.44
CA ASP A 244 -0.77 15.71 3.66
C ASP A 244 -2.04 15.47 4.51
N LEU A 245 -3.22 15.45 3.86
CA LEU A 245 -4.48 15.13 4.54
C LEU A 245 -4.47 13.69 5.07
N LEU A 246 -3.94 12.73 4.28
CA LEU A 246 -3.86 11.33 4.68
C LEU A 246 -2.93 11.13 5.87
N ALA A 247 -1.75 11.78 5.89
CA ALA A 247 -0.84 11.73 7.02
C ALA A 247 -1.46 12.36 8.29
N GLY A 248 -2.22 13.44 8.15
CA GLY A 248 -3.00 14.03 9.24
C GLY A 248 -4.00 13.05 9.85
N LEU A 249 -4.81 12.39 9.00
CA LEU A 249 -5.75 11.36 9.44
C LEU A 249 -5.05 10.15 10.06
N TYR A 250 -3.96 9.68 9.46
CA TYR A 250 -3.21 8.51 9.91
C TYR A 250 -2.73 8.64 11.36
N VAL A 251 -2.26 9.82 11.77
CA VAL A 251 -1.82 10.04 13.16
C VAL A 251 -2.97 9.81 14.14
N GLN A 252 -4.21 10.13 13.75
CA GLN A 252 -5.41 9.93 14.56
C GLN A 252 -6.04 8.55 14.46
N LEU A 253 -5.69 7.78 13.42
CA LEU A 253 -6.23 6.44 13.24
C LEU A 253 -5.78 5.51 14.39
N PRO A 254 -6.69 4.69 14.92
CA PRO A 254 -6.32 3.58 15.79
C PRO A 254 -5.38 2.64 15.04
N LYS A 255 -4.17 2.46 15.57
CA LYS A 255 -3.12 1.64 14.99
C LYS A 255 -3.13 0.26 15.64
N PRO A 256 -3.21 -0.85 14.89
CA PRO A 256 -3.03 -2.16 15.48
C PRO A 256 -1.59 -2.30 15.99
N PRO A 257 -1.37 -3.02 17.10
CA PRO A 257 -0.03 -3.31 17.58
C PRO A 257 0.72 -4.18 16.58
N THR A 258 2.03 -4.02 16.52
CA THR A 258 2.92 -4.87 15.72
C THR A 258 3.69 -5.85 16.60
N ALA A 259 4.18 -6.92 15.98
CA ALA A 259 5.01 -7.93 16.63
C ALA A 259 6.33 -8.11 15.88
N TYR A 260 7.38 -8.47 16.63
CA TYR A 260 8.63 -8.95 16.05
C TYR A 260 8.45 -10.38 15.51
N HIS A 261 9.03 -10.64 14.36
CA HIS A 261 9.11 -11.98 13.75
C HIS A 261 10.58 -12.36 13.53
N ASP A 262 10.92 -13.61 13.82
CA ASP A 262 12.28 -14.15 13.65
C ASP A 262 12.60 -14.38 12.17
N TYR A 263 12.92 -13.29 11.47
CA TYR A 263 13.25 -13.33 10.06
C TYR A 263 14.54 -14.11 9.76
N VAL A 264 15.47 -14.19 10.71
CA VAL A 264 16.69 -15.00 10.57
C VAL A 264 16.33 -16.49 10.53
N GLY A 265 15.51 -16.95 11.48
CA GLY A 265 15.01 -18.33 11.48
C GLY A 265 14.14 -18.65 10.26
N ILE A 266 13.35 -17.69 9.78
CA ILE A 266 12.56 -17.82 8.55
C ILE A 266 13.46 -17.93 7.32
N ALA A 267 14.46 -17.06 7.17
CA ALA A 267 15.41 -17.08 6.07
C ALA A 267 16.15 -18.42 5.99
N ALA A 268 16.58 -18.96 7.13
CA ALA A 268 17.25 -20.26 7.16
C ALA A 268 16.37 -21.39 6.62
N LYS A 269 15.08 -21.42 7.00
CA LYS A 269 14.13 -22.43 6.51
C LYS A 269 13.83 -22.24 5.03
N ALA A 270 13.53 -21.01 4.62
CA ALA A 270 13.26 -20.67 3.22
C ALA A 270 14.46 -21.02 2.32
N LEU A 271 15.68 -20.70 2.73
CA LEU A 271 16.90 -21.03 1.99
C LEU A 271 17.11 -22.54 1.87
N GLN A 272 16.96 -23.28 2.99
CA GLN A 272 17.12 -24.73 2.99
C GLN A 272 16.11 -25.41 2.07
N GLU A 273 14.84 -25.03 2.16
CA GLU A 273 13.77 -25.65 1.38
C GLU A 273 13.83 -25.22 -0.08
N LEU A 274 14.13 -23.95 -0.37
CA LEU A 274 14.41 -23.49 -1.71
C LEU A 274 15.55 -24.30 -2.33
N ALA A 275 16.64 -24.58 -1.61
CA ALA A 275 17.79 -25.32 -2.14
C ALA A 275 17.56 -26.84 -2.31
N THR A 276 16.60 -27.45 -1.59
CA THR A 276 16.49 -28.92 -1.52
C THR A 276 15.16 -29.47 -2.02
N HIS A 277 14.10 -28.66 -2.06
CA HIS A 277 12.78 -29.10 -2.45
C HIS A 277 12.66 -29.13 -3.98
N LYS A 278 12.52 -30.34 -4.54
CA LYS A 278 12.45 -30.55 -6.01
C LYS A 278 11.31 -29.80 -6.69
N GLY A 279 10.22 -29.54 -5.96
CA GLY A 279 9.10 -28.74 -6.46
C GLY A 279 9.48 -27.31 -6.84
N CYS A 280 10.58 -26.78 -6.29
CA CYS A 280 11.06 -25.43 -6.60
C CYS A 280 11.87 -25.35 -7.89
N TRP A 281 12.26 -26.49 -8.49
CA TRP A 281 13.24 -26.52 -9.57
C TRP A 281 12.76 -27.31 -10.80
N SER A 282 13.26 -26.91 -11.95
CA SER A 282 13.23 -27.66 -13.20
C SER A 282 14.64 -27.71 -13.81
N HIS A 283 14.87 -28.63 -14.75
CA HIS A 283 16.18 -28.80 -15.38
C HIS A 283 16.06 -28.73 -16.90
N HIS A 284 16.82 -27.82 -17.51
CA HIS A 284 16.82 -27.58 -18.94
C HIS A 284 18.24 -27.36 -19.45
N GLN A 285 18.62 -28.07 -20.52
CA GLN A 285 19.90 -27.90 -21.22
C GLN A 285 21.14 -27.91 -20.30
N GLY A 286 21.16 -28.74 -19.25
CA GLY A 286 22.31 -28.86 -18.35
C GLY A 286 22.32 -27.85 -17.19
N HIS A 287 21.31 -26.98 -17.08
CA HIS A 287 21.16 -26.02 -16.00
C HIS A 287 19.88 -26.26 -15.20
N SER A 288 19.93 -25.97 -13.90
CA SER A 288 18.76 -25.94 -13.02
C SER A 288 18.16 -24.53 -13.03
N TYR A 289 16.83 -24.43 -13.05
CA TYR A 289 16.11 -23.17 -12.97
C TYR A 289 15.03 -23.25 -11.90
N LEU A 290 14.78 -22.14 -11.24
CA LEU A 290 13.64 -22.02 -10.35
C LEU A 290 12.33 -22.02 -11.15
N ASN A 291 11.37 -22.80 -10.69
CA ASN A 291 9.98 -22.72 -11.17
C ASN A 291 9.36 -21.43 -10.62
N ALA A 292 8.34 -20.87 -11.30
CA ALA A 292 7.58 -19.76 -10.74
C ALA A 292 6.75 -20.20 -9.52
N TYR A 293 6.19 -21.41 -9.60
CA TYR A 293 5.35 -22.02 -8.57
C TYR A 293 5.81 -23.41 -8.20
N VAL A 294 5.55 -23.81 -6.95
CA VAL A 294 5.88 -25.15 -6.44
C VAL A 294 5.19 -26.21 -7.31
N CYS A 295 5.98 -27.17 -7.82
CA CYS A 295 5.54 -28.27 -8.68
C CYS A 295 4.96 -27.85 -10.05
N ASP A 296 5.17 -26.61 -10.50
CA ASP A 296 4.84 -26.24 -11.89
C ASP A 296 5.96 -26.64 -12.86
N TYR A 297 5.81 -27.82 -13.45
CA TYR A 297 6.73 -28.34 -14.48
C TYR A 297 6.19 -28.16 -15.91
N LYS A 298 5.05 -27.48 -16.08
CA LYS A 298 4.42 -27.28 -17.39
C LYS A 298 4.78 -25.94 -17.99
N THR A 299 5.05 -24.94 -17.14
CA THR A 299 5.44 -23.61 -17.57
C THR A 299 6.96 -23.53 -17.73
N PRO A 300 7.49 -22.91 -18.81
CA PRO A 300 8.92 -22.67 -18.95
C PRO A 300 9.47 -21.82 -17.80
N PRO A 301 10.76 -21.97 -17.44
CA PRO A 301 11.43 -21.04 -16.55
C PRO A 301 11.36 -19.59 -17.04
N GLU A 302 11.26 -18.65 -16.09
CA GLU A 302 11.19 -17.21 -16.34
C GLU A 302 12.43 -16.50 -15.79
N ILE A 303 12.96 -15.52 -16.54
CA ILE A 303 14.14 -14.76 -16.11
C ILE A 303 13.86 -13.89 -14.87
N MET A 304 12.65 -13.30 -14.77
CA MET A 304 12.28 -12.48 -13.61
C MET A 304 12.29 -13.34 -12.34
N VAL A 305 11.78 -14.57 -12.40
CA VAL A 305 11.80 -15.52 -11.27
C VAL A 305 13.22 -15.76 -10.78
N GLN A 306 14.17 -15.98 -11.71
CA GLN A 306 15.57 -16.18 -11.34
C GLN A 306 16.14 -14.93 -10.65
N LEU A 307 15.92 -13.76 -11.25
CA LEU A 307 16.49 -12.49 -10.77
C LEU A 307 15.84 -11.97 -9.48
N ALA A 308 14.54 -12.21 -9.29
CA ALA A 308 13.78 -11.85 -8.08
C ALA A 308 14.30 -12.59 -6.85
N VAL A 309 14.87 -13.78 -7.04
CA VAL A 309 15.50 -14.57 -5.98
C VAL A 309 16.98 -14.26 -5.84
N LEU A 310 17.69 -14.19 -6.96
CA LEU A 310 19.13 -14.01 -6.98
C LEU A 310 19.57 -12.67 -6.36
N LEU A 311 18.88 -11.56 -6.67
CA LEU A 311 19.28 -10.24 -6.17
C LEU A 311 19.19 -10.16 -4.63
N PRO A 312 18.07 -10.50 -3.96
CA PRO A 312 18.01 -10.54 -2.50
C PRO A 312 18.98 -11.56 -1.86
N LEU A 313 19.22 -12.70 -2.52
CA LEU A 313 20.20 -13.68 -2.03
C LEU A 313 21.61 -13.12 -1.97
N LYS A 314 22.03 -12.33 -2.98
CA LYS A 314 23.33 -11.66 -2.97
C LYS A 314 23.46 -10.65 -1.82
N GLU A 315 22.44 -9.83 -1.62
CA GLU A 315 22.41 -8.89 -0.47
C GLU A 315 22.47 -9.64 0.87
N TYR A 316 21.83 -10.80 0.95
CA TYR A 316 21.86 -11.66 2.13
C TYR A 316 23.22 -12.37 2.32
N GLU A 317 23.86 -12.84 1.25
CA GLU A 317 25.22 -13.39 1.26
C GLU A 317 26.22 -12.36 1.79
N GLU A 318 26.16 -11.12 1.28
CA GLU A 318 26.97 -10.01 1.78
C GLU A 318 26.75 -9.74 3.28
N TRP A 319 25.49 -9.77 3.72
CA TRP A 319 25.17 -9.59 5.14
C TRP A 319 25.65 -10.79 6.00
N MET A 320 25.52 -12.01 5.49
CA MET A 320 25.97 -13.23 6.13
C MET A 320 27.50 -13.22 6.31
N GLY A 321 28.22 -12.78 5.27
CA GLY A 321 29.68 -12.88 5.18
C GLY A 321 30.14 -14.32 4.90
N GLU A 322 29.25 -15.16 4.38
CA GLU A 322 29.49 -16.57 4.05
C GLU A 322 28.84 -16.88 2.70
N ASP A 323 29.50 -17.68 1.86
CA ASP A 323 29.02 -18.05 0.53
C ASP A 323 27.67 -18.80 0.59
N VAL A 324 26.76 -18.47 -0.33
CA VAL A 324 25.47 -19.14 -0.50
C VAL A 324 25.49 -19.95 -1.81
N PRO A 325 25.71 -21.28 -1.78
CA PRO A 325 25.93 -22.08 -2.99
C PRO A 325 24.84 -21.98 -4.06
N LEU A 326 23.61 -21.69 -3.64
CA LEU A 326 22.46 -21.53 -4.52
C LEU A 326 22.63 -20.40 -5.55
N ILE A 327 23.37 -19.34 -5.19
CA ILE A 327 23.63 -18.19 -6.07
C ILE A 327 24.29 -18.65 -7.37
N ALA A 328 25.37 -19.45 -7.25
CA ALA A 328 26.11 -19.93 -8.41
C ALA A 328 25.27 -20.87 -9.30
N GLU A 329 24.35 -21.65 -8.71
CA GLU A 329 23.46 -22.53 -9.47
C GLU A 329 22.46 -21.74 -10.32
N ILE A 330 21.85 -20.68 -9.76
CA ILE A 330 20.92 -19.81 -10.49
C ILE A 330 21.64 -19.01 -11.57
N GLU A 331 22.81 -18.44 -11.25
CA GLU A 331 23.61 -17.64 -12.18
C GLU A 331 24.03 -18.40 -13.43
N ALA A 332 24.38 -19.68 -13.28
CA ALA A 332 24.88 -20.50 -14.38
C ALA A 332 23.88 -20.59 -15.55
N GLY A 333 22.57 -20.50 -15.29
CA GLY A 333 21.53 -20.54 -16.31
C GLY A 333 21.15 -19.19 -16.92
N LEU A 334 21.57 -18.05 -16.33
CA LEU A 334 21.15 -16.72 -16.79
C LEU A 334 21.49 -16.42 -18.26
N PRO A 335 22.69 -16.77 -18.79
CA PRO A 335 23.03 -16.48 -20.18
C PRO A 335 22.07 -17.10 -21.20
N GLU A 336 21.43 -18.21 -20.86
CA GLU A 336 20.54 -18.96 -21.76
C GLU A 336 19.22 -18.22 -22.06
N PHE A 337 18.87 -17.18 -21.29
CA PHE A 337 17.72 -16.33 -21.56
C PHE A 337 17.96 -15.29 -22.67
N TYR A 338 19.21 -15.06 -23.08
CA TYR A 338 19.53 -14.08 -24.11
C TYR A 338 19.22 -14.60 -25.52
N ASP A 339 18.37 -13.87 -26.26
CA ASP A 339 18.07 -14.18 -27.65
C ASP A 339 18.84 -13.24 -28.58
N ALA A 340 19.85 -13.78 -29.27
CA ALA A 340 20.69 -13.01 -30.18
C ALA A 340 19.95 -12.51 -31.44
N ASN A 341 18.83 -13.15 -31.83
CA ASN A 341 18.04 -12.71 -32.99
C ASN A 341 17.20 -11.48 -32.65
N VAL A 342 16.69 -11.41 -31.41
CA VAL A 342 15.92 -10.27 -30.92
C VAL A 342 16.84 -9.16 -30.38
N GLY A 343 17.99 -9.53 -29.81
CA GLY A 343 18.96 -8.60 -29.22
C GLY A 343 18.64 -8.21 -27.78
N THR A 344 18.00 -9.09 -27.02
CA THR A 344 17.69 -8.86 -25.59
C THR A 344 17.44 -10.20 -24.88
N VAL A 345 17.43 -10.18 -23.55
CA VAL A 345 16.86 -11.25 -22.75
C VAL A 345 15.35 -11.42 -23.01
N ARG A 346 14.89 -12.67 -23.01
CA ARG A 346 13.47 -13.05 -23.13
C ARG A 346 12.86 -13.35 -21.76
N ARG A 347 11.53 -13.19 -21.64
CA ARG A 347 10.77 -13.58 -20.45
C ARG A 347 10.94 -15.06 -20.13
N TRP A 348 10.59 -15.90 -21.10
CA TRP A 348 10.64 -17.35 -21.03
C TRP A 348 12.00 -17.85 -21.52
N LEU A 349 12.48 -18.95 -20.96
CA LEU A 349 13.69 -19.64 -21.42
C LEU A 349 13.51 -20.09 -22.89
N PRO A 350 14.32 -19.58 -23.84
CA PRO A 350 14.18 -19.89 -25.28
C PRO A 350 14.20 -21.40 -25.60
N ALA A 351 15.05 -22.16 -24.91
CA ALA A 351 15.16 -23.61 -25.10
C ALA A 351 13.88 -24.38 -24.69
N ALA A 352 12.97 -23.75 -23.97
CA ALA A 352 11.72 -24.32 -23.49
C ALA A 352 10.47 -23.75 -24.20
N ASP A 353 10.62 -23.05 -25.33
CA ASP A 353 9.51 -22.47 -26.10
C ASP A 353 8.38 -23.45 -26.45
N HIS A 354 8.70 -24.73 -26.62
CA HIS A 354 7.74 -25.79 -26.91
C HIS A 354 6.73 -26.05 -25.77
N GLN A 355 6.97 -25.54 -24.57
CA GLN A 355 6.06 -25.65 -23.42
C GLN A 355 5.04 -24.51 -23.35
N LEU A 356 5.19 -23.46 -24.16
CA LEU A 356 4.22 -22.36 -24.24
C LEU A 356 2.94 -22.83 -24.94
N ASP A 357 1.84 -22.88 -24.19
CA ASP A 357 0.58 -23.51 -24.61
C ASP A 357 -0.47 -22.54 -25.17
N GLY A 358 -0.20 -21.23 -25.13
CA GLY A 358 -1.14 -20.19 -25.58
C GLY A 358 -2.41 -20.06 -24.73
N SER A 359 -2.44 -20.62 -23.51
CA SER A 359 -3.60 -20.54 -22.61
C SER A 359 -3.87 -19.13 -22.09
N GLU A 360 -2.85 -18.27 -22.09
CA GLU A 360 -2.92 -16.85 -21.74
C GLU A 360 -2.13 -16.04 -22.79
N GLU A 361 -2.43 -14.75 -22.98
CA GLU A 361 -1.78 -13.91 -24.00
C GLU A 361 -0.24 -13.96 -23.91
N GLN A 362 0.29 -13.93 -22.68
CA GLN A 362 1.73 -13.97 -22.40
C GLN A 362 2.36 -15.37 -22.58
N LYS A 363 1.57 -16.44 -22.66
CA LYS A 363 2.05 -17.82 -22.88
C LYS A 363 2.20 -18.13 -24.38
N GLN A 364 2.61 -17.14 -25.15
CA GLN A 364 2.91 -17.27 -26.57
C GLN A 364 4.37 -16.90 -26.82
N VAL A 365 5.01 -17.62 -27.74
CA VAL A 365 6.39 -17.34 -28.16
C VAL A 365 6.50 -15.87 -28.60
N LEU A 366 7.53 -15.19 -28.08
CA LEU A 366 7.87 -13.79 -28.35
C LEU A 366 6.77 -12.76 -28.04
N VAL A 367 5.72 -13.10 -27.28
CA VAL A 367 4.84 -12.08 -26.70
C VAL A 367 5.47 -11.55 -25.42
N MET A 368 5.57 -10.23 -25.33
CA MET A 368 6.10 -9.53 -24.18
C MET A 368 5.01 -8.71 -23.50
N ASP A 369 4.98 -8.84 -22.18
CA ASP A 369 4.30 -7.96 -21.25
C ASP A 369 5.20 -6.74 -21.01
N SER A 370 4.70 -5.52 -21.20
CA SER A 370 5.55 -4.34 -21.37
C SER A 370 6.47 -4.05 -20.18
N TRP A 371 5.96 -4.11 -18.95
CA TRP A 371 6.78 -3.94 -17.76
C TRP A 371 7.82 -5.05 -17.60
N TYR A 372 7.51 -6.26 -18.07
CA TYR A 372 8.33 -7.46 -17.92
C TYR A 372 9.60 -7.42 -18.77
N LEU A 373 9.67 -6.60 -19.83
CA LEU A 373 10.95 -6.33 -20.49
C LEU A 373 11.92 -5.60 -19.55
N HIS A 374 11.41 -4.63 -18.80
CA HIS A 374 12.23 -3.67 -18.09
C HIS A 374 12.61 -4.14 -16.69
N HIS A 375 11.77 -4.93 -16.03
CA HIS A 375 12.02 -5.41 -14.67
C HIS A 375 13.27 -6.32 -14.56
N PRO A 376 13.48 -7.35 -15.42
CA PRO A 376 14.73 -8.11 -15.45
C PRO A 376 15.96 -7.22 -15.69
N LEU A 377 15.85 -6.22 -16.56
CA LEU A 377 16.95 -5.29 -16.83
C LEU A 377 17.27 -4.41 -15.61
N LEU A 378 16.26 -4.02 -14.84
CA LEU A 378 16.44 -3.33 -13.56
C LEU A 378 17.30 -4.18 -12.62
N ASN A 379 16.99 -5.47 -12.45
CA ASN A 379 17.73 -6.34 -11.55
C ASN A 379 19.13 -6.72 -12.08
N LEU A 380 19.27 -6.99 -13.37
CA LEU A 380 20.58 -7.23 -14.00
C LEU A 380 21.52 -6.04 -13.80
N SER A 381 21.02 -4.81 -13.97
CA SER A 381 21.85 -3.62 -13.77
C SER A 381 22.23 -3.37 -12.31
N ARG A 382 21.36 -3.72 -11.34
CA ARG A 382 21.70 -3.68 -9.91
C ARG A 382 22.83 -4.64 -9.59
N MET A 383 22.78 -5.87 -10.11
CA MET A 383 23.87 -6.82 -9.96
C MET A 383 25.15 -6.33 -10.65
N ALA A 384 25.04 -5.77 -11.85
CA ALA A 384 26.17 -5.20 -12.59
C ALA A 384 26.85 -4.04 -11.84
N LEU A 385 26.08 -3.18 -11.16
CA LEU A 385 26.59 -2.09 -10.32
C LEU A 385 27.36 -2.61 -9.09
N HIS A 386 27.08 -3.84 -8.66
CA HIS A 386 27.84 -4.54 -7.61
C HIS A 386 28.98 -5.42 -8.17
N GLY A 387 29.31 -5.29 -9.47
CA GLY A 387 30.47 -5.95 -10.09
C GLY A 387 30.19 -7.29 -10.75
N ASP A 388 28.92 -7.67 -10.95
CA ASP A 388 28.55 -8.88 -11.68
C ASP A 388 28.75 -8.72 -13.20
N GLU A 389 29.79 -9.33 -13.75
CA GLU A 389 30.13 -9.18 -15.17
C GLU A 389 29.18 -9.92 -16.12
N VAL A 390 28.55 -11.02 -15.69
CA VAL A 390 27.55 -11.74 -16.52
C VAL A 390 26.29 -10.89 -16.63
N ALA A 391 25.81 -10.37 -15.49
CA ALA A 391 24.64 -9.49 -15.47
C ALA A 391 24.88 -8.21 -16.27
N LYS A 392 26.09 -7.64 -16.17
CA LYS A 392 26.51 -6.46 -16.94
C LYS A 392 26.50 -6.71 -18.44
N ASP A 393 27.03 -7.85 -18.91
CA ASP A 393 27.02 -8.21 -20.33
C ASP A 393 25.59 -8.35 -20.87
N LEU A 394 24.74 -9.11 -20.17
CA LEU A 394 23.33 -9.28 -20.53
C LEU A 394 22.56 -7.96 -20.56
N PHE A 395 22.77 -7.13 -19.54
CA PHE A 395 22.16 -5.81 -19.43
C PHE A 395 22.56 -4.92 -20.60
N LEU A 396 23.85 -4.71 -20.83
CA LEU A 396 24.35 -3.81 -21.87
C LEU A 396 23.93 -4.25 -23.27
N LYS A 397 23.95 -5.55 -23.56
CA LYS A 397 23.48 -6.10 -24.84
C LYS A 397 21.99 -5.86 -25.10
N SER A 398 21.18 -5.74 -24.05
CA SER A 398 19.73 -5.57 -24.15
C SER A 398 19.26 -4.10 -24.27
N LEU A 399 20.15 -3.13 -24.02
CA LEU A 399 19.77 -1.72 -23.95
C LEU A 399 19.30 -1.13 -25.28
N ASP A 400 19.94 -1.48 -26.39
CA ASP A 400 19.56 -0.95 -27.71
C ASP A 400 18.14 -1.38 -28.11
N TYR A 401 17.79 -2.64 -27.81
CA TYR A 401 16.42 -3.14 -28.00
C TYR A 401 15.42 -2.41 -27.10
N ALA A 402 15.73 -2.22 -25.82
CA ALA A 402 14.85 -1.48 -24.90
C ALA A 402 14.61 -0.02 -25.36
N ILE A 403 15.62 0.65 -25.91
CA ILE A 403 15.50 1.99 -26.50
C ILE A 403 14.64 1.95 -27.76
N GLN A 404 14.84 0.96 -28.64
CA GLN A 404 14.02 0.77 -29.85
C GLN A 404 12.54 0.62 -29.49
N VAL A 405 12.21 -0.19 -28.49
CA VAL A 405 10.83 -0.37 -27.99
C VAL A 405 10.25 0.95 -27.50
N ALA A 406 11.00 1.69 -26.66
CA ALA A 406 10.54 2.98 -26.14
C ALA A 406 10.27 4.01 -27.25
N HIS A 407 11.12 4.04 -28.29
CA HIS A 407 10.95 4.92 -29.45
C HIS A 407 9.76 4.52 -30.31
N HIS A 408 9.55 3.21 -30.54
CA HIS A 408 8.44 2.70 -31.33
C HIS A 408 7.07 3.07 -30.72
N PHE A 409 6.95 2.96 -29.40
CA PHE A 409 5.71 3.27 -28.68
C PHE A 409 5.61 4.71 -28.17
N ASP A 410 6.52 5.61 -28.58
CA ASP A 410 6.57 7.00 -28.12
C ASP A 410 6.46 7.13 -26.59
N TYR A 411 7.19 6.28 -25.86
CA TYR A 411 7.22 6.22 -24.39
C TYR A 411 5.84 6.00 -23.74
N LYS A 412 4.93 5.33 -24.46
CA LYS A 412 3.59 4.93 -24.02
C LYS A 412 3.31 3.49 -24.42
N TRP A 413 3.59 2.56 -23.52
CA TRP A 413 3.59 1.14 -23.81
C TRP A 413 2.16 0.55 -23.89
N PRO A 414 1.92 -0.40 -24.82
CA PRO A 414 0.73 -1.24 -24.78
C PRO A 414 0.81 -2.22 -23.59
N VAL A 415 -0.22 -3.04 -23.36
CA VAL A 415 -0.13 -4.16 -22.40
C VAL A 415 0.76 -5.26 -22.96
N PHE A 416 0.46 -5.74 -24.18
CA PHE A 416 1.22 -6.81 -24.82
C PHE A 416 1.64 -6.44 -26.25
N TYR A 417 2.82 -6.89 -26.66
CA TYR A 417 3.34 -6.74 -28.02
C TYR A 417 4.24 -7.91 -28.45
N LYS A 418 4.50 -8.06 -29.75
CA LYS A 418 5.43 -9.03 -30.32
C LYS A 418 6.87 -8.50 -30.31
N MET A 419 7.83 -9.25 -29.78
CA MET A 419 9.21 -8.77 -29.62
C MET A 419 9.95 -8.59 -30.95
N ASP A 420 9.67 -9.42 -31.94
CA ASP A 420 10.34 -9.41 -33.25
C ASP A 420 9.80 -8.32 -34.19
N THR A 421 8.50 -8.04 -34.14
CA THR A 421 7.84 -7.08 -35.05
C THR A 421 7.40 -5.78 -34.39
N LEU A 422 7.34 -5.73 -33.05
CA LEU A 422 6.71 -4.67 -32.25
C LEU A 422 5.20 -4.48 -32.51
N GLU A 423 4.54 -5.46 -33.14
CA GLU A 423 3.10 -5.46 -33.33
C GLU A 423 2.38 -5.50 -31.97
N VAL A 424 1.42 -4.59 -31.77
CA VAL A 424 0.59 -4.54 -30.56
C VAL A 424 -0.38 -5.73 -30.55
N VAL A 425 -0.25 -6.57 -29.52
CA VAL A 425 -1.17 -7.69 -29.25
C VAL A 425 -2.35 -7.21 -28.41
N LYS A 426 -2.11 -6.34 -27.42
CA LYS A 426 -3.13 -5.75 -26.56
C LYS A 426 -2.75 -4.34 -26.17
N ALA A 427 -3.47 -3.35 -26.69
CA ALA A 427 -3.14 -1.94 -26.46
C ALA A 427 -3.50 -1.45 -25.04
N GLU A 428 -4.64 -1.89 -24.51
CA GLU A 428 -5.21 -1.36 -23.27
C GLU A 428 -5.76 -2.46 -22.39
N THR A 429 -5.83 -2.20 -21.08
CA THR A 429 -6.46 -3.12 -20.12
C THR A 429 -7.96 -3.25 -20.34
N LYS A 430 -8.60 -2.10 -20.56
CA LYS A 430 -10.03 -1.92 -20.85
C LYS A 430 -10.14 -0.75 -21.85
N PRO A 431 -11.16 -0.73 -22.72
CA PRO A 431 -11.31 0.35 -23.70
C PRO A 431 -11.28 1.74 -23.05
N GLY A 432 -10.35 2.59 -23.49
CA GLY A 432 -10.13 3.95 -22.99
C GLY A 432 -9.30 4.07 -21.71
N ALA A 433 -8.81 2.95 -21.16
CA ALA A 433 -7.97 2.96 -19.95
C ALA A 433 -6.49 3.20 -20.26
N GLY A 434 -6.06 3.07 -21.51
CA GLY A 434 -4.64 3.05 -21.90
C GLY A 434 -3.94 1.73 -21.58
N GLY A 435 -2.69 1.63 -22.03
CA GLY A 435 -1.79 0.52 -21.68
C GLY A 435 -1.14 0.71 -20.30
N GLU A 436 0.09 0.25 -20.15
CA GLU A 436 0.79 0.24 -18.86
C GLU A 436 1.49 1.58 -18.61
N LYS A 437 0.84 2.43 -17.82
CA LYS A 437 1.22 3.84 -17.66
C LYS A 437 2.48 4.05 -16.83
N ASP A 438 2.79 3.15 -15.90
CA ASP A 438 3.96 3.24 -15.02
C ASP A 438 5.24 2.66 -15.62
N VAL A 439 5.17 1.99 -16.79
CA VAL A 439 6.33 1.44 -17.50
C VAL A 439 7.34 2.51 -17.88
N GLY A 440 6.90 3.72 -18.24
CA GLY A 440 7.80 4.84 -18.50
C GLY A 440 8.68 5.18 -17.29
N GLY A 441 8.19 4.94 -16.08
CA GLY A 441 8.93 5.13 -14.84
C GLY A 441 10.00 4.06 -14.61
N ILE A 442 9.68 2.77 -14.81
CA ILE A 442 10.69 1.71 -14.74
C ILE A 442 11.74 1.88 -15.81
N TYR A 443 11.33 2.14 -17.07
CA TYR A 443 12.27 2.38 -18.15
C TYR A 443 13.23 3.52 -17.81
N ALA A 444 12.72 4.62 -17.23
CA ALA A 444 13.58 5.70 -16.75
C ALA A 444 14.58 5.21 -15.70
N HIS A 445 14.17 4.33 -14.77
CA HIS A 445 15.07 3.71 -13.79
C HIS A 445 16.20 2.90 -14.47
N VAL A 446 15.84 2.01 -15.39
CA VAL A 446 16.78 1.19 -16.17
C VAL A 446 17.79 2.08 -16.90
N MET A 447 17.33 3.15 -17.54
CA MET A 447 18.21 4.10 -18.23
C MET A 447 19.13 4.87 -17.27
N LEU A 448 18.67 5.21 -16.06
CA LEU A 448 19.55 5.84 -15.06
C LEU A 448 20.64 4.88 -14.58
N GLN A 449 20.35 3.59 -14.44
CA GLN A 449 21.37 2.60 -14.09
C GLN A 449 22.37 2.36 -15.23
N ALA A 450 21.89 2.38 -16.48
CA ALA A 450 22.79 2.40 -17.64
C ALA A 450 23.70 3.62 -17.65
N TRP A 451 23.19 4.79 -17.28
CA TRP A 451 23.98 6.01 -17.14
C TRP A 451 25.03 5.87 -16.03
N ASP A 452 24.68 5.34 -14.85
CA ASP A 452 25.65 5.10 -13.77
C ASP A 452 26.79 4.15 -14.20
N LEU A 453 26.45 3.07 -14.93
CA LEU A 453 27.40 2.05 -15.36
C LEU A 453 28.35 2.53 -16.47
N THR A 454 27.88 3.39 -17.36
CA THR A 454 28.59 3.73 -18.61
C THR A 454 29.10 5.17 -18.66
N GLY A 455 28.48 6.08 -17.90
CA GLY A 455 28.68 7.51 -18.03
C GLY A 455 28.14 8.14 -19.33
N ASP A 456 27.41 7.39 -20.17
CA ASP A 456 26.90 7.90 -21.45
C ASP A 456 25.59 8.69 -21.27
N ASP A 457 25.65 9.99 -21.54
CA ASP A 457 24.53 10.94 -21.44
C ASP A 457 23.32 10.58 -22.31
N LYS A 458 23.45 9.68 -23.31
CA LYS A 458 22.28 9.20 -24.06
C LYS A 458 21.24 8.56 -23.13
N TYR A 459 21.68 7.80 -22.13
CA TYR A 459 20.76 7.09 -21.23
C TYR A 459 20.04 8.08 -20.30
N LEU A 460 20.74 9.10 -19.81
CA LEU A 460 20.11 10.18 -19.05
C LEU A 460 19.06 10.93 -19.88
N ARG A 461 19.28 11.13 -21.19
CA ARG A 461 18.29 11.74 -22.09
C ARG A 461 17.06 10.85 -22.29
N GLU A 462 17.25 9.54 -22.46
CA GLU A 462 16.16 8.58 -22.54
C GLU A 462 15.30 8.57 -21.26
N ALA A 463 15.95 8.55 -20.08
CA ALA A 463 15.25 8.62 -18.80
C ALA A 463 14.39 9.88 -18.66
N LYS A 464 14.92 11.05 -19.03
CA LYS A 464 14.19 12.32 -19.00
C LYS A 464 12.97 12.33 -19.94
N LYS A 465 13.10 11.71 -21.12
CA LYS A 465 12.01 11.64 -22.10
C LYS A 465 10.89 10.72 -21.66
N ALA A 466 11.23 9.59 -21.05
CA ALA A 466 10.27 8.68 -20.44
C ALA A 466 9.54 9.31 -19.25
N ALA A 467 10.27 9.97 -18.33
CA ALA A 467 9.66 10.69 -17.21
C ALA A 467 8.65 11.76 -17.67
N LYS A 468 8.90 12.42 -18.80
CA LYS A 468 8.00 13.42 -19.38
C LYS A 468 6.66 12.83 -19.83
N SER A 469 6.60 11.56 -20.24
CA SER A 469 5.33 10.93 -20.65
C SER A 469 4.37 10.72 -19.48
N LEU A 470 4.89 10.67 -18.24
CA LEU A 470 4.12 10.49 -17.01
C LEU A 470 3.41 11.77 -16.55
N VAL A 471 3.88 12.95 -17.00
CA VAL A 471 3.44 14.25 -16.48
C VAL A 471 1.94 14.38 -16.51
N SER A 472 1.21 14.05 -17.59
CA SER A 472 -0.21 14.38 -17.70
C SER A 472 -1.19 13.34 -17.16
N VAL A 473 -0.71 12.29 -16.47
CA VAL A 473 -1.53 11.10 -16.17
C VAL A 473 -2.23 11.19 -14.81
N GLY A 474 -1.67 11.90 -13.83
CA GLY A 474 -2.30 12.11 -12.52
C GLY A 474 -2.50 10.83 -11.69
N PHE A 475 -3.68 10.69 -11.09
CA PHE A 475 -4.04 9.51 -10.26
C PHE A 475 -4.36 8.26 -11.08
N ASP A 476 -4.24 8.30 -12.40
CA ASP A 476 -4.39 7.12 -13.25
C ASP A 476 -3.05 6.44 -13.57
N LEU A 477 -1.93 6.90 -12.97
CA LEU A 477 -0.58 6.38 -13.22
C LEU A 477 -0.41 4.94 -12.74
N PHE A 478 -1.04 4.59 -11.62
CA PHE A 478 -0.90 3.27 -11.02
C PHE A 478 -1.39 2.19 -11.98
N TYR A 479 -0.50 1.29 -12.39
CA TYR A 479 -0.85 0.05 -13.07
C TYR A 479 -0.52 -1.14 -12.16
N GLN A 480 0.73 -1.24 -11.72
CA GLN A 480 1.22 -2.25 -10.78
C GLN A 480 2.05 -1.60 -9.65
N ALA A 481 1.91 -2.12 -8.44
CA ALA A 481 2.41 -1.48 -7.23
C ALA A 481 3.94 -1.29 -7.23
N ASN A 482 4.67 -2.36 -7.55
CA ASN A 482 6.12 -2.39 -7.66
C ASN A 482 6.63 -1.38 -8.70
N ASN A 483 6.06 -1.38 -9.91
CA ASN A 483 6.43 -0.50 -11.00
C ASN A 483 6.31 0.97 -10.59
N THR A 484 5.15 1.32 -10.03
CA THR A 484 4.87 2.67 -9.55
C THR A 484 5.84 3.09 -8.42
N ALA A 485 6.19 2.19 -7.51
CA ALA A 485 7.11 2.47 -6.42
C ALA A 485 8.56 2.70 -6.91
N PHE A 486 9.09 1.84 -7.78
CA PHE A 486 10.44 2.03 -8.33
C PHE A 486 10.53 3.26 -9.24
N ALA A 487 9.47 3.58 -9.97
CA ALA A 487 9.38 4.80 -10.77
C ALA A 487 9.58 6.04 -9.89
N ALA A 488 9.01 6.08 -8.69
CA ALA A 488 9.18 7.22 -7.78
C ALA A 488 10.64 7.41 -7.37
N GLY A 489 11.38 6.32 -7.13
CA GLY A 489 12.83 6.36 -6.91
C GLY A 489 13.60 6.93 -8.09
N ALA A 490 13.27 6.48 -9.31
CA ALA A 490 13.88 7.02 -10.54
C ALA A 490 13.64 8.54 -10.70
N MET A 491 12.43 9.01 -10.38
CA MET A 491 12.13 10.44 -10.43
C MET A 491 12.93 11.24 -9.40
N LEU A 492 13.11 10.72 -8.19
CA LEU A 492 13.97 11.35 -7.19
C LEU A 492 15.42 11.46 -7.68
N ARG A 493 15.95 10.41 -8.32
CA ARG A 493 17.29 10.41 -8.93
C ARG A 493 17.41 11.46 -10.05
N LEU A 494 16.41 11.57 -10.92
CA LEU A 494 16.37 12.62 -11.95
C LEU A 494 16.37 14.02 -11.34
N TRP A 495 15.59 14.26 -10.27
CA TRP A 495 15.64 15.53 -9.55
C TRP A 495 17.04 15.77 -8.95
N LYS A 496 17.68 14.77 -8.34
CA LYS A 496 19.05 14.93 -7.80
C LYS A 496 20.04 15.31 -8.90
N ALA A 497 19.93 14.70 -10.09
CA ALA A 497 20.80 14.95 -11.23
C ALA A 497 20.54 16.30 -11.95
N THR A 498 19.31 16.83 -11.91
CA THR A 498 18.90 17.99 -12.74
C THR A 498 18.46 19.21 -11.97
N LYS A 499 17.98 19.03 -10.73
CA LYS A 499 17.26 20.01 -9.91
C LYS A 499 15.98 20.56 -10.54
N ASP A 500 15.41 19.84 -11.52
CA ASP A 500 14.10 20.18 -12.08
C ASP A 500 12.98 19.62 -11.17
N GLU A 501 12.21 20.53 -10.57
CA GLU A 501 11.15 20.23 -9.61
C GLU A 501 10.05 19.32 -10.18
N VAL A 502 9.86 19.29 -11.51
CA VAL A 502 8.87 18.39 -12.13
C VAL A 502 9.12 16.92 -11.77
N TYR A 503 10.38 16.53 -11.60
CA TYR A 503 10.72 15.15 -11.24
C TYR A 503 10.43 14.87 -9.76
N LEU A 504 10.70 15.81 -8.85
CA LEU A 504 10.32 15.64 -7.45
C LEU A 504 8.79 15.53 -7.31
N ASP A 505 8.07 16.37 -8.05
CA ASP A 505 6.60 16.37 -8.10
C ASP A 505 6.02 15.08 -8.70
N LEU A 506 6.66 14.52 -9.73
CA LEU A 506 6.33 13.20 -10.26
C LEU A 506 6.58 12.09 -9.23
N GLY A 507 7.69 12.15 -8.49
CA GLY A 507 7.96 11.20 -7.40
C GLY A 507 6.87 11.22 -6.32
N TYR A 508 6.40 12.41 -5.95
CA TYR A 508 5.28 12.59 -5.02
C TYR A 508 3.95 12.08 -5.57
N LEU A 509 3.69 12.30 -6.86
CA LEU A 509 2.50 11.79 -7.53
C LEU A 509 2.49 10.26 -7.59
N LEU A 510 3.62 9.63 -7.91
CA LEU A 510 3.76 8.16 -7.95
C LEU A 510 3.54 7.55 -6.56
N MET A 511 4.13 8.12 -5.51
CA MET A 511 3.90 7.65 -4.14
C MET A 511 2.45 7.87 -3.66
N ALA A 512 1.81 8.98 -4.05
CA ALA A 512 0.38 9.19 -3.80
C ALA A 512 -0.50 8.15 -4.50
N ASN A 513 -0.10 7.70 -5.69
CA ASN A 513 -0.75 6.61 -6.43
C ASN A 513 -0.62 5.26 -5.70
N VAL A 514 0.52 4.98 -5.06
CA VAL A 514 0.67 3.81 -4.17
C VAL A 514 -0.26 3.95 -2.96
N PHE A 515 -0.28 5.12 -2.30
CA PHE A 515 -1.06 5.33 -1.08
C PHE A 515 -2.59 5.19 -1.26
N LYS A 516 -3.14 5.55 -2.43
CA LYS A 516 -4.56 5.31 -2.72
C LYS A 516 -4.89 3.82 -2.86
N ASN A 517 -3.90 2.98 -3.17
CA ASN A 517 -4.08 1.53 -3.38
C ASN A 517 -3.75 0.69 -2.13
N LEU A 518 -3.87 1.29 -0.94
CA LEU A 518 -3.60 0.64 0.34
C LEU A 518 -4.87 0.32 1.15
N ALA A 519 -4.77 -0.63 2.09
CA ALA A 519 -5.74 -0.85 3.16
C ALA A 519 -5.28 -0.28 4.50
N LEU A 520 -5.71 0.93 4.87
CA LEU A 520 -5.50 1.53 6.21
C LEU A 520 -6.57 1.07 7.20
N TRP A 521 -6.81 -0.24 7.25
CA TRP A 521 -7.76 -0.89 8.15
C TRP A 521 -7.41 -2.37 8.29
N ASP A 522 -7.91 -3.01 9.34
CA ASP A 522 -7.64 -4.42 9.63
C ASP A 522 -8.91 -5.27 9.50
N CYS A 523 -8.86 -6.32 8.67
CA CYS A 523 -9.98 -7.21 8.41
C CYS A 523 -9.99 -8.38 9.39
N ARG A 524 -10.96 -8.41 10.31
CA ARG A 524 -11.08 -9.43 11.38
C ARG A 524 -12.42 -10.15 11.31
N TYR A 525 -12.79 -10.58 10.11
CA TYR A 525 -13.91 -11.46 9.84
C TYR A 525 -13.51 -12.49 8.77
N GLY A 526 -14.24 -13.61 8.72
CA GLY A 526 -13.87 -14.75 7.88
C GLY A 526 -12.45 -15.25 8.17
N TYR A 527 -11.71 -15.59 7.13
CA TYR A 527 -10.30 -15.96 7.18
C TYR A 527 -9.35 -14.78 7.41
N GLY A 528 -9.82 -13.54 7.25
CA GLY A 528 -9.04 -12.33 7.59
C GLY A 528 -8.57 -12.30 9.06
N ASN A 529 -9.21 -13.05 9.96
CA ASN A 529 -8.79 -13.17 11.36
C ASN A 529 -7.38 -13.76 11.56
N HIS A 530 -6.80 -14.39 10.54
CA HIS A 530 -5.55 -15.14 10.66
C HIS A 530 -4.30 -14.36 10.24
N PHE A 531 -4.46 -13.12 9.75
CA PHE A 531 -3.35 -12.28 9.34
C PHE A 531 -3.73 -10.79 9.41
N PRO A 532 -2.77 -9.89 9.62
CA PRO A 532 -3.04 -8.45 9.61
C PRO A 532 -3.24 -7.94 8.18
N LEU A 533 -4.23 -7.07 7.95
CA LEU A 533 -4.43 -6.36 6.68
C LEU A 533 -3.91 -4.91 6.73
N PHE A 534 -3.75 -4.36 7.94
CA PHE A 534 -3.47 -2.94 8.12
C PHE A 534 -2.19 -2.49 7.40
N PHE A 535 -2.32 -1.41 6.63
CA PHE A 535 -1.30 -0.84 5.76
C PHE A 535 -0.80 -1.76 4.64
N ALA A 536 -1.64 -2.69 4.17
CA ALA A 536 -1.31 -3.52 3.02
C ALA A 536 -1.41 -2.77 1.70
N VAL A 537 -0.54 -3.13 0.75
CA VAL A 537 -0.60 -2.70 -0.64
C VAL A 537 -1.21 -3.79 -1.50
N PHE A 538 -2.10 -3.43 -2.41
CA PHE A 538 -2.63 -4.35 -3.40
C PHE A 538 -1.79 -4.28 -4.69
N PRO A 539 -1.57 -5.41 -5.39
CA PRO A 539 -0.67 -5.47 -6.54
C PRO A 539 -1.18 -4.66 -7.73
N LEU A 540 -2.50 -4.70 -7.99
CA LEU A 540 -3.17 -4.01 -9.10
C LEU A 540 -4.30 -3.08 -8.59
N ASN A 541 -4.88 -2.28 -9.47
CA ASN A 541 -6.00 -1.38 -9.11
C ASN A 541 -7.25 -2.13 -8.60
N ASP A 542 -7.57 -3.30 -9.18
CA ASP A 542 -8.78 -4.07 -8.91
C ASP A 542 -8.52 -5.49 -8.36
N ALA A 543 -7.26 -5.84 -8.05
CA ALA A 543 -6.93 -7.12 -7.43
C ALA A 543 -7.66 -7.30 -6.08
N PRO A 544 -8.36 -8.42 -5.84
CA PRO A 544 -9.08 -8.65 -4.59
C PRO A 544 -8.18 -9.11 -3.42
N TYR A 545 -6.92 -9.45 -3.70
CA TYR A 545 -5.94 -9.99 -2.78
C TYR A 545 -4.68 -9.12 -2.66
N MET A 546 -3.89 -9.36 -1.63
CA MET A 546 -2.49 -8.91 -1.55
C MET A 546 -1.59 -9.98 -2.19
N ALA A 547 -0.49 -9.56 -2.82
CA ALA A 547 0.46 -10.47 -3.44
C ALA A 547 1.85 -10.30 -2.82
N VAL A 548 2.50 -11.40 -2.45
CA VAL A 548 3.78 -11.36 -1.74
C VAL A 548 4.84 -10.65 -2.57
N TYR A 549 4.98 -10.98 -3.85
CA TYR A 549 5.99 -10.37 -4.71
C TYR A 549 5.87 -8.85 -4.82
N GLU A 550 4.70 -8.33 -5.19
CA GLU A 550 4.50 -6.87 -5.28
C GLU A 550 4.75 -6.18 -3.94
N GLU A 551 4.35 -6.79 -2.83
CA GLU A 551 4.56 -6.21 -1.51
C GLU A 551 6.06 -6.12 -1.16
N VAL A 552 6.84 -7.16 -1.48
CA VAL A 552 8.30 -7.20 -1.29
C VAL A 552 9.00 -6.16 -2.13
N GLU A 553 8.62 -6.04 -3.40
CA GLU A 553 9.23 -5.09 -4.32
C GLU A 553 8.90 -3.66 -3.92
N VAL A 554 7.66 -3.36 -3.49
CA VAL A 554 7.30 -2.05 -2.93
C VAL A 554 8.09 -1.78 -1.65
N PHE A 555 8.24 -2.77 -0.76
CA PHE A 555 9.08 -2.66 0.43
C PHE A 555 10.53 -2.28 0.08
N ALA A 556 11.16 -2.99 -0.88
CA ALA A 556 12.51 -2.68 -1.33
C ALA A 556 12.60 -1.28 -1.97
N ALA A 557 11.64 -0.92 -2.82
CA ALA A 557 11.57 0.39 -3.48
C ALA A 557 11.43 1.55 -2.47
N VAL A 558 10.62 1.37 -1.43
CA VAL A 558 10.42 2.39 -0.39
C VAL A 558 11.69 2.57 0.46
N HIS A 559 12.40 1.49 0.76
CA HIS A 559 13.72 1.57 1.41
C HIS A 559 14.72 2.37 0.57
N GLU A 560 14.81 2.04 -0.72
CA GLU A 560 15.69 2.73 -1.65
C GLU A 560 15.31 4.21 -1.77
N TYR A 561 14.02 4.52 -1.91
CA TYR A 561 13.52 5.90 -1.97
C TYR A 561 13.88 6.70 -0.72
N LEU A 562 13.61 6.18 0.48
CA LEU A 562 13.89 6.86 1.74
C LEU A 562 15.40 7.08 1.95
N SER A 563 16.23 6.10 1.61
CA SER A 563 17.68 6.23 1.66
C SER A 563 18.19 7.34 0.74
N GLN A 564 17.68 7.40 -0.49
CA GLN A 564 18.03 8.44 -1.46
C GLN A 564 17.47 9.82 -1.10
N ALA A 565 16.40 9.87 -0.30
CA ALA A 565 15.69 11.09 0.06
C ALA A 565 16.23 11.79 1.31
N ASP A 566 17.16 11.20 2.06
CA ASP A 566 17.61 11.70 3.36
C ASP A 566 18.24 13.11 3.31
N ASP A 567 18.85 13.46 2.18
CA ASP A 567 19.43 14.79 1.88
C ASP A 567 18.51 15.68 1.03
N THR A 568 17.23 15.31 0.88
CA THR A 568 16.26 15.98 0.01
C THR A 568 15.15 16.64 0.84
N PRO A 569 14.42 17.63 0.29
CA PRO A 569 13.29 18.25 0.98
C PRO A 569 12.05 17.33 0.95
N LEU A 570 12.21 16.07 1.39
CA LEU A 570 11.13 15.11 1.50
C LEU A 570 10.06 15.67 2.45
N SER A 571 8.83 15.79 1.95
CA SER A 571 7.71 16.21 2.79
C SER A 571 7.57 15.27 4.00
N ARG A 572 7.33 15.87 5.17
CA ARG A 572 7.12 15.14 6.43
C ARG A 572 6.02 14.09 6.31
N SER A 573 4.97 14.37 5.53
CA SER A 573 3.84 13.48 5.30
C SER A 573 4.26 12.21 4.55
N TYR A 574 5.14 12.33 3.55
CA TYR A 574 5.67 11.18 2.82
C TYR A 574 6.63 10.37 3.69
N ALA A 575 7.55 11.03 4.40
CA ALA A 575 8.46 10.35 5.32
C ALA A 575 7.69 9.53 6.38
N LEU A 576 6.63 10.11 6.95
CA LEU A 576 5.72 9.44 7.88
C LEU A 576 5.03 8.24 7.22
N LEU A 577 4.40 8.48 6.06
CA LEU A 577 3.77 7.52 5.15
C LEU A 577 4.58 6.23 4.99
N LEU A 578 5.77 6.43 4.46
CA LEU A 578 6.68 5.41 3.98
C LEU A 578 7.31 4.62 5.12
N ALA A 579 7.68 5.27 6.24
CA ALA A 579 8.23 4.59 7.40
C ALA A 579 7.20 3.67 8.07
N GLU A 580 5.93 4.12 8.17
CA GLU A 580 4.85 3.30 8.72
C GLU A 580 4.49 2.14 7.79
N PHE A 581 4.53 2.33 6.46
CA PHE A 581 4.37 1.23 5.51
C PHE A 581 5.38 0.10 5.78
N ILE A 582 6.68 0.44 5.93
CA ILE A 582 7.75 -0.52 6.23
C ILE A 582 7.45 -1.32 7.51
N ARG A 583 7.08 -0.63 8.60
CA ARG A 583 6.73 -1.28 9.87
C ARG A 583 5.64 -2.32 9.70
N TYR A 584 4.55 -1.95 9.03
CA TYR A 584 3.39 -2.83 8.90
C TYR A 584 3.60 -3.94 7.88
N ALA A 585 4.45 -3.73 6.86
CA ALA A 585 4.91 -4.80 5.98
C ALA A 585 5.69 -5.86 6.79
N LEU A 586 6.67 -5.46 7.61
CA LEU A 586 7.42 -6.37 8.49
C LEU A 586 6.55 -7.09 9.52
N HIS A 587 5.41 -6.54 9.89
CA HIS A 587 4.47 -7.23 10.77
C HIS A 587 3.63 -8.27 10.00
N ARG A 588 3.28 -8.00 8.74
CA ARG A 588 2.35 -8.82 7.97
C ARG A 588 3.02 -9.94 7.20
N MET A 589 4.15 -9.69 6.54
CA MET A 589 4.65 -10.53 5.44
C MET A 589 4.95 -11.98 5.82
N VAL A 590 5.20 -12.29 7.09
CA VAL A 590 5.33 -13.70 7.54
C VAL A 590 4.09 -14.54 7.24
N HIS A 591 2.91 -13.92 7.18
CA HIS A 591 1.63 -14.61 6.97
C HIS A 591 1.39 -15.01 5.52
N TYR A 592 2.30 -14.71 4.60
CA TYR A 592 2.28 -15.33 3.27
C TYR A 592 2.69 -16.80 3.31
N TYR A 593 3.43 -17.25 4.33
CA TYR A 593 3.79 -18.67 4.44
C TYR A 593 2.58 -19.50 4.87
N PRO A 594 2.22 -20.56 4.13
CA PRO A 594 1.11 -21.42 4.51
C PRO A 594 1.39 -22.19 5.82
N THR A 595 2.66 -22.30 6.23
CA THR A 595 3.09 -22.93 7.49
C THR A 595 2.60 -22.23 8.75
N VAL A 596 2.27 -20.94 8.66
CA VAL A 596 1.74 -20.14 9.77
C VAL A 596 0.24 -19.88 9.66
N LEU A 597 -0.40 -20.43 8.63
CA LEU A 597 -1.83 -20.26 8.36
C LEU A 597 -2.61 -21.54 8.69
N PRO A 598 -3.87 -21.42 9.14
CA PRO A 598 -4.75 -22.58 9.27
C PRO A 598 -4.97 -23.28 7.93
N ARG A 599 -5.06 -24.62 7.94
CA ARG A 599 -5.24 -25.38 6.69
C ARG A 599 -6.57 -25.10 6.00
N GLU A 600 -7.60 -24.78 6.77
CA GLU A 600 -8.94 -24.48 6.27
C GLU A 600 -9.00 -23.21 5.41
N MET A 601 -8.09 -22.25 5.62
CA MET A 601 -8.05 -21.02 4.82
C MET A 601 -7.29 -21.18 3.51
N LEU A 602 -6.57 -22.29 3.31
CA LEU A 602 -5.84 -22.54 2.06
C LEU A 602 -6.79 -23.01 0.97
N ALA A 603 -6.53 -22.58 -0.27
CA ALA A 603 -7.26 -23.00 -1.46
C ALA A 603 -7.14 -24.52 -1.66
N ASN A 604 -8.22 -25.15 -2.09
CA ASN A 604 -8.22 -26.58 -2.41
C ASN A 604 -7.78 -26.84 -3.87
N ASP A 605 -8.13 -25.89 -4.76
CA ASP A 605 -7.80 -25.90 -6.17
C ASP A 605 -7.00 -24.62 -6.45
N VAL A 606 -5.92 -24.74 -7.23
CA VAL A 606 -5.03 -23.63 -7.56
C VAL A 606 -4.91 -23.46 -9.06
N LYS A 607 -4.65 -22.22 -9.50
CA LYS A 607 -4.43 -21.91 -10.93
C LYS A 607 -3.15 -22.59 -11.44
N THR A 608 -2.08 -22.60 -10.66
CA THR A 608 -0.76 -23.07 -11.08
C THR A 608 -0.01 -23.75 -9.93
N GLY A 609 0.69 -24.84 -10.26
CA GLY A 609 1.46 -25.62 -9.28
C GLY A 609 0.59 -26.33 -8.25
N GLU A 610 1.08 -26.40 -7.01
CA GLU A 610 0.45 -27.05 -5.86
C GLU A 610 0.67 -26.20 -4.59
N ILE A 611 -0.12 -26.45 -3.54
CA ILE A 611 0.13 -25.91 -2.19
C ILE A 611 0.59 -27.03 -1.26
N ASP A 612 1.79 -26.88 -0.71
CA ASP A 612 2.23 -27.64 0.46
C ASP A 612 2.11 -26.77 1.73
N PRO A 613 1.19 -27.11 2.67
CA PRO A 613 1.00 -26.33 3.88
C PRO A 613 2.18 -26.36 4.86
N ASN A 614 3.19 -27.19 4.63
CA ASN A 614 4.35 -27.33 5.52
C ASN A 614 5.64 -26.73 4.92
N LEU A 615 5.58 -26.20 3.70
CA LEU A 615 6.70 -25.61 2.99
C LEU A 615 6.77 -24.08 3.21
N TRP A 616 7.95 -23.59 3.58
CA TRP A 616 8.38 -22.19 3.68
C TRP A 616 8.67 -21.56 2.32
N VAL A 617 7.71 -21.74 1.42
CA VAL A 617 7.55 -20.94 0.20
C VAL A 617 6.21 -20.21 0.35
N PRO A 618 6.13 -18.89 0.12
CA PRO A 618 4.91 -18.15 0.35
C PRO A 618 3.81 -18.53 -0.66
N LEU A 619 2.55 -18.33 -0.27
CA LEU A 619 1.45 -18.20 -1.23
C LEU A 619 1.64 -16.92 -2.03
N GLU A 620 1.31 -16.93 -3.32
CA GLU A 620 1.25 -15.68 -4.09
C GLU A 620 0.19 -14.75 -3.48
N ASP A 621 -1.06 -15.21 -3.42
CA ASP A 621 -2.21 -14.41 -3.04
C ASP A 621 -2.74 -14.70 -1.62
N ILE A 622 -2.93 -13.64 -0.84
CA ILE A 622 -3.66 -13.67 0.43
C ILE A 622 -4.96 -12.88 0.27
N ASN A 623 -6.10 -13.57 0.45
CA ASN A 623 -7.45 -13.02 0.29
C ASN A 623 -8.03 -12.60 1.65
N PRO A 624 -8.26 -11.30 1.91
CA PRO A 624 -8.92 -10.86 3.14
C PRO A 624 -10.43 -11.14 3.11
N GLY A 625 -11.01 -11.36 4.30
CA GLY A 625 -12.44 -11.59 4.44
C GLY A 625 -12.80 -13.05 4.32
N TRP A 626 -13.70 -13.40 3.40
CA TRP A 626 -14.37 -14.71 3.40
C TRP A 626 -13.74 -15.75 2.47
N ASP A 627 -12.90 -15.31 1.53
CA ASP A 627 -12.31 -16.16 0.50
C ASP A 627 -11.04 -16.86 0.99
N LYS A 628 -10.80 -18.07 0.49
CA LYS A 628 -9.57 -18.83 0.76
C LYS A 628 -8.36 -18.19 0.07
N SER A 629 -7.17 -18.38 0.61
CA SER A 629 -5.90 -17.85 0.10
C SER A 629 -5.08 -18.90 -0.66
N GLY A 630 -4.20 -18.46 -1.55
CA GLY A 630 -3.38 -19.33 -2.41
C GLY A 630 -4.09 -19.79 -3.69
N SER A 631 -5.12 -19.07 -4.15
CA SER A 631 -5.85 -19.47 -5.35
C SER A 631 -5.00 -19.44 -6.62
N VAL A 632 -3.92 -18.64 -6.64
CA VAL A 632 -2.97 -18.63 -7.77
C VAL A 632 -1.98 -19.78 -7.64
N GLY A 633 -1.30 -19.88 -6.51
CA GLY A 633 -0.35 -20.95 -6.22
C GLY A 633 0.63 -20.59 -5.09
N GLN A 634 1.59 -21.47 -4.85
CA GLN A 634 2.69 -21.24 -3.91
C GLN A 634 3.91 -20.71 -4.68
N GLU A 635 4.23 -19.42 -4.48
CA GLU A 635 5.14 -18.61 -5.28
C GLU A 635 6.60 -18.78 -4.87
N VAL A 636 7.39 -19.48 -5.69
CA VAL A 636 8.79 -19.80 -5.40
C VAL A 636 9.66 -18.55 -5.34
N TYR A 637 9.44 -17.59 -6.24
CA TYR A 637 10.23 -16.35 -6.23
C TYR A 637 9.88 -15.43 -5.06
N GLY A 638 8.67 -15.55 -4.51
CA GLY A 638 8.31 -14.92 -3.23
C GLY A 638 9.17 -15.40 -2.07
N ALA A 639 9.76 -16.60 -2.12
CA ALA A 639 10.63 -17.13 -1.06
C ALA A 639 11.88 -16.27 -0.82
N ALA A 640 12.19 -15.33 -1.71
CA ALA A 640 13.31 -14.41 -1.57
C ALA A 640 13.12 -13.33 -0.50
N PHE A 641 11.88 -13.10 -0.04
CA PHE A 641 11.59 -11.95 0.78
C PHE A 641 12.36 -11.84 2.11
N PRO A 642 12.60 -12.90 2.91
CA PRO A 642 13.36 -12.74 4.14
C PRO A 642 14.81 -12.32 3.85
N PHE A 643 15.36 -12.67 2.68
CA PHE A 643 16.67 -12.21 2.22
C PHE A 643 16.67 -10.72 1.87
N ALA A 644 15.54 -10.15 1.46
CA ALA A 644 15.39 -8.69 1.30
C ALA A 644 15.24 -7.96 2.64
N VAL A 645 14.60 -8.58 3.64
CA VAL A 645 14.38 -7.97 4.98
C VAL A 645 15.68 -7.88 5.78
N ILE A 646 16.45 -8.96 5.83
CA ILE A 646 17.58 -9.09 6.75
C ILE A 646 18.65 -7.99 6.57
N PRO A 647 19.18 -7.73 5.35
CA PRO A 647 20.22 -6.71 5.14
C PRO A 647 19.76 -5.29 5.49
N ARG A 648 18.45 -5.05 5.40
CA ARG A 648 17.84 -3.72 5.65
C ARG A 648 17.58 -3.48 7.13
N HIS A 649 17.19 -4.51 7.88
CA HIS A 649 16.70 -4.36 9.27
C HIS A 649 17.55 -5.02 10.35
N TYR A 650 18.45 -5.93 10.01
CA TYR A 650 19.31 -6.60 10.98
C TYR A 650 20.75 -6.08 10.91
N MET A 651 21.31 -5.75 12.07
CA MET A 651 22.72 -5.37 12.20
C MET A 651 23.43 -6.27 13.20
N LYS A 652 24.61 -6.78 12.82
CA LYS A 652 25.48 -7.57 13.70
C LYS A 652 26.33 -6.62 14.55
N ILE A 653 26.35 -6.79 15.87
CA ILE A 653 27.26 -6.09 16.78
C ILE A 653 28.09 -7.09 17.60
N ALA A 654 29.16 -6.63 18.23
CA ALA A 654 30.05 -7.46 19.05
C ALA A 654 30.52 -8.74 18.33
N GLY A 655 30.94 -8.63 17.06
CA GLY A 655 31.37 -9.77 16.26
C GLY A 655 30.24 -10.76 15.92
N GLY A 656 28.98 -10.34 15.99
CA GLY A 656 27.81 -11.18 15.72
C GLY A 656 27.23 -11.90 16.94
N ALA A 657 27.70 -11.60 18.15
CA ALA A 657 27.14 -12.14 19.40
C ALA A 657 25.74 -11.57 19.72
N TYR A 658 25.39 -10.43 19.12
CA TYR A 658 24.06 -9.84 19.18
C TYR A 658 23.61 -9.37 17.79
N LEU A 659 22.31 -9.47 17.57
CA LEU A 659 21.61 -8.91 16.41
C LEU A 659 20.71 -7.78 16.87
N LEU A 660 20.79 -6.65 16.17
CA LEU A 660 19.89 -5.52 16.34
C LEU A 660 18.83 -5.56 15.25
N PHE A 661 17.56 -5.45 15.62
CA PHE A 661 16.46 -5.31 14.68
C PHE A 661 15.70 -4.01 14.94
N VAL A 662 15.53 -3.18 13.91
CA VAL A 662 14.71 -1.97 13.98
C VAL A 662 13.52 -2.16 13.05
N ASP A 663 12.29 -2.02 13.54
CA ASP A 663 11.08 -2.20 12.72
C ASP A 663 10.78 -1.00 11.78
N TYR A 664 11.76 -0.12 11.61
CA TYR A 664 11.72 1.14 10.87
C TYR A 664 12.93 1.30 9.94
N PRO A 665 12.83 2.12 8.89
CA PRO A 665 13.97 2.47 8.06
C PRO A 665 15.01 3.30 8.83
N ILE A 666 16.30 3.06 8.56
CA ILE A 666 17.42 3.76 9.17
C ILE A 666 18.45 4.21 8.12
N ALA A 667 19.18 5.30 8.41
CA ALA A 667 20.25 5.88 7.59
C ALA A 667 21.47 6.26 8.45
N GLU A 668 22.49 6.86 7.81
CA GLU A 668 23.70 7.40 8.46
C GLU A 668 24.39 6.38 9.39
N ARG A 669 24.50 5.13 8.94
CA ARG A 669 25.05 4.02 9.72
C ARG A 669 26.57 4.14 9.86
N ALA A 670 27.09 4.05 11.08
CA ALA A 670 28.52 4.01 11.36
C ALA A 670 28.82 3.11 12.56
N ALA A 671 29.81 2.23 12.45
CA ALA A 671 30.22 1.31 13.50
C ALA A 671 31.73 1.41 13.77
N GLU A 672 32.12 1.94 14.93
CA GLU A 672 33.51 2.15 15.33
C GLU A 672 33.65 2.01 16.85
N ASN A 673 34.82 1.59 17.36
CA ASN A 673 35.15 1.64 18.81
C ASN A 673 34.09 1.03 19.76
N ARG A 674 33.54 -0.15 19.43
CA ARG A 674 32.45 -0.83 20.19
C ARG A 674 31.18 0.01 20.31
N GLU A 675 30.92 0.81 19.29
CA GLU A 675 29.76 1.67 19.19
C GLU A 675 29.14 1.57 17.80
N LEU A 676 27.81 1.59 17.75
CA LEU A 676 27.03 1.69 16.53
C LEU A 676 26.16 2.94 16.60
N ARG A 677 26.21 3.75 15.55
CA ARG A 677 25.39 4.96 15.36
C ARG A 677 24.53 4.80 14.12
N PHE A 678 23.29 5.26 14.20
CA PHE A 678 22.40 5.40 13.05
C PHE A 678 21.31 6.42 13.33
N LYS A 679 20.68 6.90 12.27
CA LYS A 679 19.51 7.77 12.29
C LYS A 679 18.27 6.98 11.93
N VAL A 680 17.23 7.06 12.76
CA VAL A 680 15.90 6.52 12.44
C VAL A 680 15.23 7.47 11.45
N LEU A 681 14.77 6.97 10.31
CA LEU A 681 14.03 7.75 9.33
C LEU A 681 12.54 7.87 9.70
N GLY A 682 11.79 8.67 8.95
CA GLY A 682 10.37 8.93 9.21
C GLY A 682 10.09 10.24 9.93
N ASP A 683 9.10 10.24 10.83
CA ASP A 683 8.59 11.44 11.48
C ASP A 683 8.62 11.31 13.03
N GLU A 684 9.03 12.38 13.69
CA GLU A 684 9.25 12.47 15.15
C GLU A 684 7.98 12.22 15.99
N ARG A 685 6.80 12.38 15.39
CA ARG A 685 5.50 12.14 16.05
C ARG A 685 5.24 10.67 16.35
N LEU A 686 5.94 9.76 15.69
CA LEU A 686 5.73 8.32 15.78
C LEU A 686 6.99 7.66 16.33
N SER A 687 6.77 6.66 17.18
CA SER A 687 7.82 5.84 17.76
C SER A 687 7.80 4.44 17.18
N CYS A 688 8.95 3.82 17.07
CA CYS A 688 9.20 2.49 16.53
C CYS A 688 9.97 1.64 17.55
N LYS A 689 10.13 0.35 17.27
CA LYS A 689 10.78 -0.60 18.16
C LYS A 689 12.16 -0.98 17.65
N LEU A 690 13.14 -0.87 18.56
CA LEU A 690 14.48 -1.42 18.42
C LEU A 690 14.60 -2.63 19.33
N TYR A 691 14.99 -3.77 18.78
CA TYR A 691 15.21 -5.02 19.50
C TYR A 691 16.70 -5.35 19.49
N ILE A 692 17.18 -5.86 20.63
CA ILE A 692 18.50 -6.44 20.80
C ILE A 692 18.31 -7.90 21.14
N LEU A 693 18.81 -8.76 20.25
CA LEU A 693 18.66 -10.20 20.29
C LEU A 693 20.02 -10.81 20.55
N ARG A 694 20.13 -11.69 21.54
CA ARG A 694 21.36 -12.45 21.76
C ARG A 694 21.42 -13.63 20.81
N SER A 695 22.50 -13.73 20.03
CA SER A 695 22.74 -14.82 19.07
C SER A 695 23.82 -15.80 19.54
N GLY A 696 24.66 -15.43 20.52
CA GLY A 696 25.76 -16.25 21.03
C GLY A 696 25.59 -16.78 22.46
N THR A 697 26.35 -17.82 22.82
CA THR A 697 26.36 -18.46 24.15
C THR A 697 27.44 -17.92 25.11
N GLY A 698 28.28 -16.98 24.66
CA GLY A 698 29.34 -16.35 25.46
C GLY A 698 28.81 -15.42 26.57
N GLU A 699 29.69 -14.83 27.39
CA GLU A 699 29.27 -13.91 28.47
C GLU A 699 28.42 -12.74 27.94
N SER A 700 27.40 -12.35 28.73
CA SER A 700 26.56 -11.21 28.36
C SER A 700 27.35 -9.92 28.44
N LEU A 701 27.31 -9.12 27.39
CA LEU A 701 27.84 -7.76 27.37
C LEU A 701 26.84 -6.79 27.99
N ASP A 702 27.34 -5.70 28.56
CA ASP A 702 26.51 -4.59 29.04
C ASP A 702 26.23 -3.66 27.85
N ILE A 703 25.00 -3.71 27.33
CA ILE A 703 24.61 -2.94 26.15
C ILE A 703 23.80 -1.72 26.59
N THR A 704 24.28 -0.55 26.21
CA THR A 704 23.60 0.73 26.47
C THR A 704 23.05 1.30 25.17
N VAL A 705 21.81 1.77 25.22
CA VAL A 705 21.16 2.47 24.11
C VAL A 705 20.89 3.91 24.55
N SER A 706 21.32 4.86 23.75
CA SER A 706 21.10 6.28 24.00
C SER A 706 20.66 6.99 22.73
N ALA A 707 20.01 8.13 22.90
CA ALA A 707 19.69 9.01 21.79
C ALA A 707 20.24 10.41 22.00
N ALA A 708 20.63 11.05 20.89
CA ALA A 708 21.00 12.46 20.89
C ALA A 708 19.89 13.28 21.57
N GLN A 709 20.28 14.18 22.47
CA GLN A 709 19.41 15.08 23.26
C GLN A 709 18.53 14.45 24.36
N GLN A 710 18.31 13.14 24.39
CA GLN A 710 17.47 12.48 25.43
C GLN A 710 18.27 11.63 26.44
N GLY A 711 19.54 11.32 26.15
CA GLY A 711 20.37 10.47 27.03
C GLY A 711 20.02 8.99 26.89
N GLY A 712 20.21 8.22 27.97
CA GLY A 712 19.96 6.77 27.99
C GLY A 712 18.47 6.41 27.84
N ILE A 713 18.17 5.48 26.94
CA ILE A 713 16.81 4.96 26.70
C ILE A 713 16.57 3.75 27.60
N LYS A 714 15.42 3.72 28.27
CA LYS A 714 15.09 2.62 29.18
C LYS A 714 14.71 1.35 28.42
N PRO A 715 15.30 0.20 28.75
CA PRO A 715 14.92 -1.07 28.15
C PRO A 715 13.55 -1.55 28.65
N GLN A 716 12.86 -2.29 27.80
CA GLN A 716 11.67 -3.09 28.11
C GLN A 716 11.97 -4.56 27.78
N THR A 717 11.92 -5.43 28.78
CA THR A 717 12.11 -6.87 28.57
C THR A 717 10.87 -7.48 27.93
N VAL A 718 11.03 -8.14 26.78
CA VAL A 718 9.91 -8.74 26.03
C VAL A 718 9.82 -10.26 26.25
N GLY A 719 10.93 -10.90 26.62
CA GLY A 719 11.02 -12.32 26.97
C GLY A 719 12.36 -12.93 26.58
N GLY A 720 12.83 -13.94 27.33
CA GLY A 720 14.15 -14.54 27.14
C GLY A 720 15.28 -13.51 27.29
N ASP A 721 16.29 -13.61 26.42
CA ASP A 721 17.42 -12.67 26.33
C ASP A 721 17.15 -11.49 25.37
N THR A 722 15.88 -11.25 25.00
CA THR A 722 15.48 -10.16 24.10
C THR A 722 15.09 -8.90 24.86
N VAL A 723 15.73 -7.80 24.50
CA VAL A 723 15.46 -6.46 25.04
C VAL A 723 14.90 -5.56 23.94
N CYS A 724 13.87 -4.78 24.26
CA CYS A 724 13.25 -3.83 23.36
C CYS A 724 13.41 -2.40 23.88
N TYR A 725 13.57 -1.47 22.96
CA TYR A 725 13.65 -0.03 23.20
C TYR A 725 12.65 0.67 22.29
N GLU A 726 12.10 1.77 22.77
CA GLU A 726 11.26 2.65 21.97
C GLU A 726 12.07 3.86 21.52
N VAL A 727 12.15 4.07 20.21
CA VAL A 727 12.88 5.18 19.57
C VAL A 727 11.94 5.91 18.61
N HIS A 728 12.22 7.16 18.28
CA HIS A 728 11.35 8.01 17.46
C HIS A 728 11.92 8.23 16.06
N GLY A 729 11.03 8.53 15.09
CA GLY A 729 11.48 9.00 13.78
C GLY A 729 12.36 10.25 13.90
N LYS A 730 13.38 10.36 13.04
CA LYS A 730 14.44 11.40 13.04
C LYS A 730 15.40 11.35 14.23
N GLN A 731 15.26 10.38 15.13
CA GLN A 731 16.16 10.25 16.27
C GLN A 731 17.51 9.66 15.84
N HIS A 732 18.60 10.23 16.35
CA HIS A 732 19.93 9.64 16.22
C HIS A 732 20.19 8.75 17.42
N VAL A 733 20.43 7.47 17.16
CA VAL A 733 20.60 6.41 18.15
C VAL A 733 22.06 6.01 18.21
N VAL A 734 22.57 5.83 19.43
CA VAL A 734 23.92 5.35 19.72
C VAL A 734 23.81 4.13 20.64
N ILE A 735 24.43 3.03 20.22
CA ILE A 735 24.47 1.76 20.96
C ILE A 735 25.93 1.45 21.28
N SER A 736 26.26 1.27 22.56
CA SER A 736 27.62 0.96 23.02
C SER A 736 27.63 -0.35 23.82
N TRP A 737 28.68 -1.17 23.67
CA TRP A 737 28.79 -2.48 24.35
C TRP A 737 30.20 -2.79 24.85
#